data_AF-A0A953Y3Z5-F1
#
_entry.id   AF-A0A953Y3Z5-F1
#
_cell.length_a   1.000
_cell.length_b   1.000
_cell.length_c   1.000
_cell.angle_alpha   90.00
_cell.angle_beta   90.00
_cell.angle_gamma   90.00
#
_symmetry.space_group_name_H-M   'P 1'
#
loop_
_entity.id
_entity.type
_entity.pdbx_description
1 polymer ?
#
loop_
_entity_poly.entity_id
_entity_poly.type
_entity_poly.pdbx_seq_one_letter_code
_entity_poly.pdbx_strand_id
1 'polypeptide(L)'
;MAFKGELSKLPIADVMQSIHQNSMSGALAIRDDYGERLIAFEAGMVTGCAVPEGREHGIAEELVRRRVVDQKQVKSSRFFRRKGGLKGSLKRRNILDSEAFVSLARTLVLERIYDCFLLETGGFEFLEEYDKSRFDPDELAADIRIQPSSILMEAMRRVDEWQRIKRAIPSFREVYVAGREPSEDDEELDAELLRLTGPGELTLEAVFDQLPQPRFTCSERVLELVNRGALRVATAPEYLKLGKAATAAGDLDLAMSHFRRGLVYERGNPELNQLLVEVLERKGDKQAAADERKRFAGVLLEQGNRQGAKEQFAKVSELVPSDPLPLERLLDLQVEAKEEDAAQVTAKRLVGVYVKLGLGEKAKGVYPRLLMLKPKDSGLRQALAETHATLNENAVAATIYKELAQAALDARDEAQATKRLRRAQELTPDDPKLRGWLKDLESGAHAQRRKQRRRYLVLTVFMILVGLAGVWVSYEAQGLRYLQQASVGSFDSVDGGPEGVLDAIARHEDQLQNLPTFAFFAREWGDAQVRALIRLYVRELERSGHDLRLPPVPAPPAPTLAVEKDFTRAFKPWDDTPPLSALIDQAEEVWREAVANPERAEALLTQARELTQEARQRVADARAALARGGGADRKKYGEQLSAELPRLYRVVGLLEVRSPAVRELLTLDPPEEGSPEDHAAPPAPGDGETPPDDDADEDPK
;
A
#
# COMPACT_ATOMS: atom_id res chain seq x y z
N MET A 1 -45.95 56.90 -32.19
CA MET A 1 -45.76 55.42 -32.15
C MET A 1 -44.57 55.15 -31.26
N ALA A 2 -44.76 54.52 -30.10
CA ALA A 2 -43.66 54.15 -29.22
C ALA A 2 -42.95 52.91 -29.79
N PHE A 3 -41.72 53.05 -30.26
CA PHE A 3 -40.88 51.91 -30.64
C PHE A 3 -40.01 51.51 -29.46
N LYS A 4 -40.02 50.21 -29.16
CA LYS A 4 -39.28 49.59 -28.07
C LYS A 4 -38.61 48.32 -28.58
N GLY A 5 -37.42 48.04 -28.10
CA GLY A 5 -36.68 46.86 -28.49
C GLY A 5 -35.54 46.53 -27.54
N GLU A 6 -34.79 45.50 -27.91
CA GLU A 6 -33.58 45.06 -27.22
C GLU A 6 -32.36 45.44 -28.04
N LEU A 7 -31.31 45.91 -27.36
CA LEU A 7 -30.04 46.33 -27.99
C LEU A 7 -29.36 45.20 -28.77
N SER A 8 -29.62 43.95 -28.40
CA SER A 8 -29.08 42.75 -29.06
C SER A 8 -29.70 42.46 -30.43
N LYS A 9 -30.91 42.95 -30.70
CA LYS A 9 -31.67 42.68 -31.93
C LYS A 9 -31.62 43.83 -32.92
N LEU A 10 -31.54 45.06 -32.42
CA LEU A 10 -31.48 46.27 -33.23
C LEU A 10 -30.41 47.23 -32.66
N PRO A 11 -29.33 47.52 -33.41
CA PRO A 11 -28.32 48.47 -33.00
C PRO A 11 -28.88 49.88 -32.74
N ILE A 12 -28.36 50.56 -31.72
CA ILE A 12 -28.73 51.96 -31.38
C ILE A 12 -28.55 52.88 -32.60
N ALA A 13 -27.55 52.61 -33.43
CA ALA A 13 -27.27 53.35 -34.65
C ALA A 13 -28.50 53.46 -35.56
N ASP A 14 -29.15 52.32 -35.83
CA ASP A 14 -30.31 52.23 -36.72
C ASP A 14 -31.51 52.95 -36.12
N VAL A 15 -31.69 52.85 -34.80
CA VAL A 15 -32.75 53.53 -34.06
C VAL A 15 -32.59 55.05 -34.16
N MET A 16 -31.38 55.57 -33.89
CA MET A 16 -31.08 57.00 -33.99
C MET A 16 -31.23 57.51 -35.43
N GLN A 17 -30.83 56.73 -36.43
CA GLN A 17 -30.99 57.08 -37.83
C GLN A 17 -32.47 57.15 -38.25
N SER A 18 -33.29 56.22 -37.77
CA SER A 18 -34.74 56.24 -38.00
C SER A 18 -35.42 57.46 -37.37
N ILE A 19 -35.06 57.81 -36.13
CA ILE A 19 -35.53 59.03 -35.46
C ILE A 19 -35.20 60.27 -36.29
N HIS A 20 -33.98 60.34 -36.83
CA HIS A 20 -33.52 61.43 -37.67
C HIS A 20 -34.31 61.54 -38.98
N GLN A 21 -34.41 60.44 -39.73
CA GLN A 21 -35.09 60.40 -41.03
C GLN A 21 -36.57 60.77 -40.92
N ASN A 22 -37.22 60.36 -39.84
CA ASN A 22 -38.62 60.67 -39.57
C ASN A 22 -38.81 62.02 -38.84
N SER A 23 -37.74 62.79 -38.60
CA SER A 23 -37.77 64.09 -37.91
C SER A 23 -38.52 64.06 -36.56
N MET A 24 -38.40 62.96 -35.83
CA MET A 24 -39.15 62.75 -34.59
C MET A 24 -38.61 63.65 -33.47
N SER A 25 -39.49 64.04 -32.54
CA SER A 25 -39.14 64.80 -31.34
C SER A 25 -39.61 64.03 -30.10
N GLY A 26 -38.74 63.91 -29.10
CA GLY A 26 -38.94 63.03 -27.94
C GLY A 26 -37.60 62.67 -27.30
N ALA A 27 -37.54 61.59 -26.52
CA ALA A 27 -36.30 61.05 -25.99
C ALA A 27 -36.19 59.54 -26.22
N LEU A 28 -34.99 59.09 -26.59
CA LEU A 28 -34.64 57.68 -26.61
C LEU A 28 -34.12 57.27 -25.23
N ALA A 29 -34.92 56.48 -24.51
CA ALA A 29 -34.52 55.87 -23.26
C ALA A 29 -33.73 54.60 -23.52
N ILE A 30 -32.56 54.47 -22.90
CA ILE A 30 -31.68 53.31 -22.97
C ILE A 30 -31.46 52.82 -21.54
N ARG A 31 -31.86 51.57 -21.28
CA ARG A 31 -31.86 50.95 -19.95
C ARG A 31 -30.92 49.75 -19.91
N ASP A 32 -29.98 49.78 -18.97
CA ASP A 32 -29.12 48.66 -18.58
C ASP A 32 -29.27 48.36 -17.08
N ASP A 33 -28.48 47.42 -16.56
CA ASP A 33 -28.47 47.08 -15.13
C ASP A 33 -27.98 48.23 -14.23
N TYR A 34 -27.39 49.27 -14.81
CA TYR A 34 -26.81 50.41 -14.10
C TYR A 34 -27.70 51.65 -14.13
N GLY A 35 -28.83 51.61 -14.85
CA GLY A 35 -29.88 52.62 -14.84
C GLY A 35 -30.30 53.11 -16.23
N GLU A 36 -31.12 54.16 -16.24
CA GLU A 36 -31.68 54.73 -17.46
C GLU A 36 -30.93 55.98 -17.93
N ARG A 37 -30.52 55.97 -19.20
CA ARG A 37 -29.98 57.10 -19.96
C ARG A 37 -31.05 57.62 -20.92
N LEU A 38 -31.12 58.93 -21.11
CA LEU A 38 -32.10 59.55 -22.03
C LEU A 38 -31.37 60.40 -23.07
N ILE A 39 -31.53 60.10 -24.36
CA ILE A 39 -31.02 60.94 -25.45
C ILE A 39 -32.19 61.75 -26.01
N ALA A 40 -32.14 63.08 -25.87
CA ALA A 40 -33.20 63.97 -26.32
C ALA A 40 -33.06 64.30 -27.82
N PHE A 41 -34.19 64.34 -28.52
CA PHE A 41 -34.29 64.69 -29.93
C PHE A 41 -35.33 65.80 -30.15
N GLU A 42 -34.99 66.73 -31.03
CA GLU A 42 -35.90 67.76 -31.55
C GLU A 42 -35.76 67.83 -33.08
N ALA A 43 -36.87 67.67 -33.81
CA ALA A 43 -36.90 67.61 -35.27
C ALA A 43 -35.83 66.64 -35.86
N GLY A 44 -35.66 65.48 -35.22
CA GLY A 44 -34.67 64.47 -35.61
C GLY A 44 -33.21 64.79 -35.25
N MET A 45 -32.93 65.90 -34.57
CA MET A 45 -31.58 66.31 -34.15
C MET A 45 -31.38 66.01 -32.66
N VAL A 46 -30.18 65.56 -32.28
CA VAL A 46 -29.86 65.33 -30.86
C VAL A 46 -29.60 66.66 -30.16
N THR A 47 -30.27 66.88 -29.03
CA THR A 47 -30.19 68.11 -28.24
C THR A 47 -29.57 67.93 -26.86
N GLY A 48 -29.48 66.70 -26.36
CA GLY A 48 -28.86 66.42 -25.06
C GLY A 48 -28.82 64.93 -24.72
N CYS A 49 -28.07 64.58 -23.67
CA CYS A 49 -28.00 63.23 -23.14
C CYS A 49 -27.93 63.24 -21.61
N ALA A 50 -28.95 62.71 -20.95
CA ALA A 50 -29.00 62.52 -19.51
C ALA A 50 -28.38 61.16 -19.11
N VAL A 51 -27.57 61.19 -18.05
CA VAL A 51 -26.95 60.01 -17.41
C VAL A 51 -27.91 59.41 -16.37
N PRO A 52 -27.68 58.16 -15.88
CA PRO A 52 -28.49 57.59 -14.81
C PRO A 52 -28.57 58.50 -13.58
N GLU A 53 -29.73 58.54 -12.93
CA GLU A 53 -29.99 59.38 -11.75
C GLU A 53 -28.94 59.16 -10.66
N GLY A 54 -28.47 60.25 -10.05
CA GLY A 54 -27.42 60.21 -9.03
C GLY A 54 -25.99 60.06 -9.55
N ARG A 55 -25.79 59.98 -10.88
CA ARG A 55 -24.47 60.08 -11.54
C ARG A 55 -24.29 61.38 -12.32
N GLU A 56 -25.11 62.38 -12.03
CA GLU A 56 -25.09 63.69 -12.66
C GLU A 56 -23.72 64.37 -12.45
N HIS A 57 -22.99 64.56 -13.54
CA HIS A 57 -21.81 65.42 -13.59
C HIS A 57 -22.13 66.51 -14.61
N GLY A 58 -22.42 67.70 -14.13
CA GLY A 58 -22.76 68.83 -14.97
C GLY A 58 -21.53 69.46 -15.62
N ILE A 59 -21.77 70.49 -16.42
CA ILE A 59 -20.69 71.26 -17.06
C ILE A 59 -19.74 71.85 -16.01
N ALA A 60 -20.25 72.22 -14.83
CA ALA A 60 -19.47 72.78 -13.75
C ALA A 60 -18.42 71.80 -13.19
N GLU A 61 -18.81 70.56 -12.90
CA GLU A 61 -17.91 69.52 -12.41
C GLU A 61 -16.87 69.16 -13.47
N GLU A 62 -17.26 69.12 -14.74
CA GLU A 62 -16.34 68.84 -15.85
C GLU A 62 -15.26 69.92 -15.99
N LEU A 63 -15.62 71.20 -15.81
CA LEU A 63 -14.66 72.31 -15.85
C LEU A 63 -13.60 72.21 -14.75
N VAL A 64 -13.98 71.68 -13.58
CA VAL A 64 -13.04 71.38 -12.50
C VAL A 64 -12.14 70.23 -12.90
N ARG A 65 -12.72 69.14 -13.41
CA ARG A 65 -11.97 67.95 -13.85
C ARG A 65 -10.94 68.31 -14.91
N ARG A 66 -11.32 69.11 -15.91
CA ARG A 66 -10.43 69.61 -16.98
C ARG A 66 -9.42 70.66 -16.51
N ARG A 67 -9.41 71.01 -15.21
CA ARG A 67 -8.53 72.03 -14.62
C ARG A 67 -8.69 73.43 -15.23
N VAL A 68 -9.85 73.70 -15.85
CA VAL A 68 -10.19 75.03 -16.40
C VAL A 68 -10.60 76.00 -15.29
N VAL A 69 -11.19 75.47 -14.21
CA VAL A 69 -11.64 76.23 -13.04
C VAL A 69 -11.18 75.51 -11.77
N ASP A 70 -10.73 76.25 -10.75
CA ASP A 70 -10.36 75.65 -9.46
C ASP A 70 -11.62 75.17 -8.70
N GLN A 71 -11.56 74.01 -8.06
CA GLN A 71 -12.62 73.47 -7.22
C GLN A 71 -13.10 74.46 -6.15
N LYS A 72 -12.21 75.33 -5.63
CA LYS A 72 -12.56 76.42 -4.70
C LYS A 72 -13.42 77.49 -5.34
N GLN A 73 -13.21 77.77 -6.62
CA GLN A 73 -14.02 78.72 -7.39
C GLN A 73 -15.41 78.14 -7.66
N VAL A 74 -15.52 76.81 -7.78
CA VAL A 74 -16.79 76.13 -8.00
C VAL A 74 -17.65 76.02 -6.72
N LYS A 75 -17.06 75.67 -5.57
CA LYS A 75 -17.80 75.61 -4.29
C LYS A 75 -18.33 76.97 -3.81
N SER A 76 -17.79 78.08 -4.33
CA SER A 76 -18.33 79.42 -4.04
C SER A 76 -19.65 79.62 -4.78
N SER A 77 -20.78 79.49 -4.08
CA SER A 77 -22.13 79.67 -4.64
C SER A 77 -22.35 80.99 -5.41
N ARG A 78 -21.51 82.00 -5.15
CA ARG A 78 -21.46 83.28 -5.88
C ARG A 78 -20.95 83.17 -7.32
N PHE A 79 -20.23 82.10 -7.68
CA PHE A 79 -19.70 81.87 -9.02
C PHE A 79 -20.80 81.46 -10.00
N PHE A 80 -21.76 80.63 -9.57
CA PHE A 80 -22.82 80.05 -10.41
C PHE A 80 -24.21 80.70 -10.28
N ARG A 81 -24.53 81.42 -9.19
CA ARG A 81 -25.90 81.91 -8.92
C ARG A 81 -26.29 83.29 -9.51
N ARG A 82 -25.57 83.83 -10.52
CA ARG A 82 -25.88 85.17 -11.08
C ARG A 82 -26.77 85.13 -12.33
N LYS A 83 -27.50 86.22 -12.60
CA LYS A 83 -28.33 86.42 -13.81
C LYS A 83 -27.54 86.04 -15.08
N GLY A 84 -28.06 85.07 -15.85
CA GLY A 84 -27.47 84.56 -17.09
C GLY A 84 -26.79 83.18 -17.02
N GLY A 85 -26.95 82.42 -15.93
CA GLY A 85 -26.47 81.03 -15.81
C GLY A 85 -24.94 80.89 -15.75
N LEU A 86 -24.44 79.65 -15.88
CA LEU A 86 -23.01 79.35 -15.90
C LEU A 86 -22.32 79.98 -17.12
N LYS A 87 -22.90 79.80 -18.31
CA LYS A 87 -22.42 80.35 -19.58
C LYS A 87 -22.15 81.87 -19.50
N GLY A 88 -23.10 82.63 -18.97
CA GLY A 88 -22.94 84.09 -18.81
C GLY A 88 -21.89 84.47 -17.76
N SER A 89 -21.71 83.64 -16.73
CA SER A 89 -20.75 83.88 -15.64
C SER A 89 -19.31 83.59 -16.05
N LEU A 90 -19.07 82.57 -16.89
CA LEU A 90 -17.76 82.25 -17.46
C LEU A 90 -17.31 83.32 -18.47
N LYS A 91 -18.22 83.76 -19.36
CA LYS A 91 -17.94 84.80 -20.35
C LYS A 91 -17.50 86.11 -19.70
N ARG A 92 -18.24 86.57 -18.69
CA ARG A 92 -17.93 87.84 -17.98
C ARG A 92 -16.57 87.82 -17.27
N ARG A 93 -16.07 86.65 -16.91
CA ARG A 93 -14.78 86.47 -16.23
C ARG A 93 -13.63 86.17 -17.18
N ASN A 94 -13.91 86.14 -18.50
CA ASN A 94 -12.95 85.77 -19.54
C ASN A 94 -12.30 84.39 -19.33
N ILE A 95 -13.07 83.44 -18.77
CA ILE A 95 -12.61 82.06 -18.53
C ILE A 95 -12.90 81.20 -19.76
N LEU A 96 -14.15 81.26 -20.26
CA LEU A 96 -14.60 80.62 -21.48
C LEU A 96 -15.54 81.57 -22.21
N ASP A 97 -15.36 81.70 -23.52
CA ASP A 97 -16.30 82.43 -24.36
C ASP A 97 -17.55 81.58 -24.66
N SER A 98 -18.50 82.16 -25.39
CA SER A 98 -19.76 81.49 -25.70
C SER A 98 -19.59 80.30 -26.65
N GLU A 99 -18.57 80.31 -27.51
CA GLU A 99 -18.32 79.26 -28.50
C GLU A 99 -17.63 78.06 -27.85
N ALA A 100 -16.59 78.30 -27.05
CA ALA A 100 -15.90 77.30 -26.27
C ALA A 100 -16.81 76.62 -25.24
N PHE A 101 -17.76 77.35 -24.65
CA PHE A 101 -18.79 76.76 -23.77
C PHE A 101 -19.70 75.79 -24.54
N VAL A 102 -20.19 76.20 -25.72
CA VAL A 102 -21.04 75.34 -26.56
C VAL A 102 -20.27 74.13 -27.05
N SER A 103 -18.99 74.30 -27.42
CA SER A 103 -18.09 73.22 -27.80
C SER A 103 -17.89 72.21 -26.66
N LEU A 104 -17.63 72.68 -25.44
CA LEU A 104 -17.50 71.83 -24.26
C LEU A 104 -18.79 71.05 -23.96
N ALA A 105 -19.94 71.74 -23.96
CA ALA A 105 -21.24 71.12 -23.73
C ALA A 105 -21.56 70.09 -24.81
N ARG A 106 -21.24 70.38 -26.08
CA ARG A 106 -21.34 69.42 -27.19
C ARG A 106 -20.45 68.20 -26.96
N THR A 107 -19.20 68.37 -26.55
CA THR A 107 -18.29 67.25 -26.22
C THR A 107 -18.88 66.39 -25.11
N LEU A 108 -19.40 66.98 -24.03
CA LEU A 108 -19.99 66.22 -22.91
C LEU A 108 -21.19 65.39 -23.34
N VAL A 109 -22.10 65.98 -24.11
CA VAL A 109 -23.25 65.27 -24.68
C VAL A 109 -22.79 64.12 -25.56
N LEU A 110 -21.79 64.34 -26.43
CA LEU A 110 -21.23 63.30 -27.29
C LEU A 110 -20.59 62.16 -26.49
N GLU A 111 -19.77 62.45 -25.48
CA GLU A 111 -19.14 61.41 -24.63
C GLU A 111 -20.19 60.50 -23.98
N ARG A 112 -21.26 61.09 -23.42
CA ARG A 112 -22.36 60.31 -22.80
C ARG A 112 -23.13 59.48 -23.81
N ILE A 113 -23.30 59.99 -25.03
CA ILE A 113 -23.95 59.23 -26.11
C ILE A 113 -23.04 58.07 -26.54
N TYR A 114 -21.73 58.30 -26.71
CA TYR A 114 -20.79 57.25 -27.06
C TYR A 114 -20.78 56.13 -26.02
N ASP A 115 -20.87 56.45 -24.72
CA ASP A 115 -21.01 55.45 -23.66
C ASP A 115 -22.25 54.55 -23.85
N CYS A 116 -23.34 55.07 -24.44
CA CYS A 116 -24.52 54.26 -24.75
C CYS A 116 -24.24 53.21 -25.84
N PHE A 117 -23.37 53.51 -26.80
CA PHE A 117 -22.97 52.56 -27.86
C PHE A 117 -22.05 51.45 -27.33
N LEU A 118 -21.40 51.65 -26.18
CA LEU A 118 -20.54 50.64 -25.55
C LEU A 118 -21.31 49.60 -24.72
N LEU A 119 -22.64 49.73 -24.62
CA LEU A 119 -23.51 48.79 -23.90
C LEU A 119 -23.72 47.50 -24.72
N GLU A 120 -23.42 46.35 -24.12
CA GLU A 120 -23.57 45.04 -24.75
C GLU A 120 -24.98 44.45 -24.55
N THR A 121 -25.66 44.83 -23.48
CA THR A 121 -27.00 44.36 -23.10
C THR A 121 -27.88 45.52 -22.64
N GLY A 122 -29.19 45.40 -22.86
CA GLY A 122 -30.16 46.41 -22.43
C GLY A 122 -31.35 46.52 -23.38
N GLY A 123 -32.30 47.37 -22.98
CA GLY A 123 -33.48 47.73 -23.77
C GLY A 123 -33.46 49.19 -24.16
N PHE A 124 -34.14 49.52 -25.26
CA PHE A 124 -34.40 50.89 -25.64
C PHE A 124 -35.90 51.13 -25.85
N GLU A 125 -36.35 52.35 -25.59
CA GLU A 125 -37.74 52.78 -25.76
C GLU A 125 -37.77 54.26 -26.13
N PHE A 126 -38.53 54.64 -27.15
CA PHE A 126 -38.70 56.06 -27.49
C PHE A 126 -39.95 56.64 -26.87
N LEU A 127 -39.75 57.74 -26.17
CA LEU A 127 -40.74 58.44 -25.37
C LEU A 127 -41.03 59.79 -26.02
N GLU A 128 -42.26 60.00 -26.49
CA GLU A 128 -42.70 61.30 -27.02
C GLU A 128 -42.76 62.35 -25.89
N GLU A 129 -43.12 61.92 -24.67
CA GLU A 129 -43.07 62.71 -23.44
C GLU A 129 -42.05 62.11 -22.46
N TYR A 130 -41.17 62.95 -21.93
CA TYR A 130 -40.11 62.56 -21.02
C TYR A 130 -39.82 63.67 -20.01
N ASP A 131 -39.18 63.30 -18.91
CA ASP A 131 -38.80 64.26 -17.88
C ASP A 131 -37.60 65.11 -18.32
N LYS A 132 -37.88 66.35 -18.73
CA LYS A 132 -36.86 67.33 -19.12
C LYS A 132 -36.00 67.81 -17.95
N SER A 133 -36.44 67.62 -16.71
CA SER A 133 -35.67 68.02 -15.51
C SER A 133 -34.41 67.17 -15.32
N ARG A 134 -34.33 66.01 -15.98
CA ARG A 134 -33.15 65.12 -15.97
C ARG A 134 -31.95 65.64 -16.78
N PHE A 135 -32.12 66.70 -17.55
CA PHE A 135 -31.05 67.29 -18.36
C PHE A 135 -30.45 68.50 -17.65
N ASP A 136 -29.13 68.66 -17.74
CA ASP A 136 -28.44 69.80 -17.14
C ASP A 136 -28.97 71.12 -17.74
N PRO A 137 -29.51 72.06 -16.93
CA PRO A 137 -29.97 73.36 -17.41
C PRO A 137 -28.91 74.14 -18.20
N ASP A 138 -27.63 73.98 -17.86
CA ASP A 138 -26.52 74.65 -18.53
C ASP A 138 -26.23 74.03 -19.92
N GLU A 139 -26.52 72.73 -20.12
CA GLU A 139 -26.49 72.08 -21.44
C GLU A 139 -27.65 72.52 -22.31
N LEU A 140 -28.86 72.62 -21.74
CA LEU A 140 -30.02 73.16 -22.45
C LEU A 140 -29.78 74.61 -22.89
N ALA A 141 -29.09 75.42 -22.07
CA ALA A 141 -28.70 76.79 -22.42
C ALA A 141 -27.59 76.87 -23.51
N ALA A 142 -26.94 75.76 -23.83
CA ALA A 142 -25.97 75.69 -24.92
C ALA A 142 -26.65 75.54 -26.30
N ASP A 143 -27.95 75.19 -26.37
CA ASP A 143 -28.73 75.00 -27.59
C ASP A 143 -28.02 74.10 -28.62
N ILE A 144 -27.59 72.93 -28.15
CA ILE A 144 -26.82 71.97 -28.93
C ILE A 144 -27.75 71.32 -29.96
N ARG A 145 -27.30 71.27 -31.22
CA ARG A 145 -27.94 70.47 -32.27
C ARG A 145 -26.89 69.62 -32.98
N ILE A 146 -27.02 68.31 -32.85
CA ILE A 146 -26.09 67.34 -33.43
C ILE A 146 -26.87 66.42 -34.37
N GLN A 147 -26.39 66.29 -35.60
CA GLN A 147 -26.94 65.35 -36.56
C GLN A 147 -26.52 63.92 -36.18
N PRO A 148 -27.45 62.96 -36.05
CA PRO A 148 -27.10 61.60 -35.64
C PRO A 148 -26.00 60.95 -36.48
N SER A 149 -25.98 61.14 -37.80
CA SER A 149 -24.94 60.59 -38.67
C SER A 149 -23.52 61.05 -38.31
N SER A 150 -23.36 62.24 -37.72
CA SER A 150 -22.05 62.73 -37.25
C SER A 150 -21.55 62.02 -35.99
N ILE A 151 -22.46 61.40 -35.23
CA ILE A 151 -22.16 60.61 -34.04
C ILE A 151 -21.80 59.19 -34.45
N LEU A 152 -22.50 58.61 -35.44
CA LEU A 152 -22.40 57.20 -35.79
C LEU A 152 -20.99 56.75 -36.17
N MET A 153 -20.27 57.52 -36.99
CA MET A 153 -18.92 57.12 -37.46
C MET A 153 -17.92 57.00 -36.29
N GLU A 154 -17.90 57.99 -35.41
CA GLU A 154 -17.02 57.96 -34.23
C GLU A 154 -17.52 56.92 -33.21
N ALA A 155 -18.83 56.78 -33.03
CA ALA A 155 -19.39 55.74 -32.16
C ALA A 155 -18.97 54.33 -32.60
N MET A 156 -19.03 54.02 -33.90
CA MET A 156 -18.60 52.72 -34.42
C MET A 156 -17.09 52.49 -34.24
N ARG A 157 -16.25 53.51 -34.50
CA ARG A 157 -14.82 53.44 -34.20
C ARG A 157 -14.57 53.13 -32.73
N ARG A 158 -15.29 53.80 -31.82
CA ARG A 158 -15.16 53.57 -30.38
C ARG A 158 -15.60 52.18 -29.96
N VAL A 159 -16.66 51.63 -30.56
CA VAL A 159 -17.08 50.24 -30.31
C VAL A 159 -15.95 49.27 -30.68
N ASP A 160 -15.34 49.42 -31.86
CA ASP A 160 -14.24 48.57 -32.31
C ASP A 160 -13.00 48.71 -31.42
N GLU A 161 -12.61 49.94 -31.08
CA GLU A 161 -11.44 50.20 -30.24
C GLU A 161 -11.67 49.75 -28.80
N TRP A 162 -12.89 49.88 -28.28
CA TRP A 162 -13.24 49.40 -26.94
C TRP A 162 -13.06 47.88 -26.82
N GLN A 163 -13.36 47.12 -27.87
CA GLN A 163 -13.07 45.68 -27.90
C GLN A 163 -11.56 45.38 -27.83
N ARG A 164 -10.70 46.24 -28.39
CA ARG A 164 -9.24 46.12 -28.26
C ARG A 164 -8.77 46.51 -26.87
N ILE A 165 -9.29 47.61 -26.32
CA ILE A 165 -9.02 48.07 -24.95
C ILE A 165 -9.38 46.98 -23.94
N LYS A 166 -10.58 46.38 -24.01
CA LYS A 166 -11.01 45.31 -23.07
C LYS A 166 -10.07 44.10 -23.05
N ARG A 167 -9.45 43.76 -24.19
CA ARG A 167 -8.52 42.62 -24.28
C ARG A 167 -7.20 42.89 -23.56
N ALA A 168 -6.71 44.12 -23.61
CA ALA A 168 -5.42 44.51 -23.02
C ALA A 168 -5.54 45.11 -21.61
N ILE A 169 -6.70 45.70 -21.29
CA ILE A 169 -7.03 46.29 -20.00
C ILE A 169 -8.34 45.65 -19.50
N PRO A 170 -8.27 44.41 -18.96
CA PRO A 170 -9.48 43.71 -18.52
C PRO A 170 -10.15 44.35 -17.30
N SER A 171 -9.39 45.11 -16.51
CA SER A 171 -9.86 45.69 -15.25
C SER A 171 -9.13 47.00 -14.95
N PHE A 172 -9.89 48.09 -14.75
CA PHE A 172 -9.35 49.37 -14.29
C PHE A 172 -8.93 49.36 -12.82
N ARG A 173 -9.29 48.29 -12.10
CA ARG A 173 -8.91 48.12 -10.70
C ARG A 173 -7.49 47.61 -10.55
N GLU A 174 -6.82 47.15 -11.60
CA GLU A 174 -5.42 46.74 -11.52
C GLU A 174 -4.51 47.96 -11.30
N VAL A 175 -3.40 47.74 -10.60
CA VAL A 175 -2.33 48.72 -10.42
C VAL A 175 -1.42 48.63 -11.64
N TYR A 176 -1.15 49.78 -12.26
CA TYR A 176 -0.25 49.88 -13.41
C TYR A 176 1.04 50.57 -12.99
N VAL A 177 2.14 50.10 -13.54
CA VAL A 177 3.51 50.54 -13.24
C VAL A 177 4.17 51.02 -14.53
N ALA A 178 4.77 52.20 -14.49
CA ALA A 178 5.57 52.71 -15.59
C ALA A 178 6.87 51.92 -15.75
N GLY A 179 7.18 51.50 -16.97
CA GLY A 179 8.44 50.82 -17.32
C GLY A 179 9.60 51.78 -17.53
N ARG A 180 9.33 53.07 -17.69
CA ARG A 180 10.31 54.14 -17.85
C ARG A 180 9.78 55.47 -17.33
N GLU A 181 10.68 56.41 -17.10
CA GLU A 181 10.32 57.81 -16.87
C GLU A 181 9.78 58.47 -18.15
N PRO A 182 8.95 59.52 -18.01
CA PRO A 182 8.48 60.31 -19.15
C PRO A 182 9.65 60.98 -19.89
N SER A 183 9.61 60.97 -21.22
CA SER A 183 10.57 61.59 -22.12
C SER A 183 10.05 62.94 -22.61
N GLU A 184 10.93 63.80 -23.14
CA GLU A 184 10.55 65.03 -23.83
C GLU A 184 9.74 64.77 -25.11
N ASP A 185 9.88 63.57 -25.69
CA ASP A 185 9.15 63.14 -26.90
C ASP A 185 7.71 62.66 -26.59
N ASP A 186 7.36 62.47 -25.32
CA ASP A 186 6.02 62.02 -24.95
C ASP A 186 5.00 63.15 -25.02
N GLU A 187 3.80 62.83 -25.52
CA GLU A 187 2.66 63.73 -25.41
C GLU A 187 2.34 64.00 -23.93
N GLU A 188 1.81 65.18 -23.60
CA GLU A 188 1.55 65.59 -22.20
C GLU A 188 0.73 64.57 -21.41
N LEU A 189 -0.28 63.96 -22.03
CA LEU A 189 -1.11 62.94 -21.40
C LEU A 189 -0.33 61.65 -21.11
N ASP A 190 0.55 61.23 -22.02
CA ASP A 190 1.40 60.05 -21.82
C ASP A 190 2.42 60.31 -20.72
N ALA A 191 3.02 61.51 -20.72
CA ALA A 191 3.95 61.93 -19.68
C ALA A 191 3.27 61.96 -18.29
N GLU A 192 2.03 62.43 -18.20
CA GLU A 192 1.26 62.44 -16.95
C GLU A 192 0.85 61.02 -16.52
N LEU A 193 0.43 60.17 -17.45
CA LEU A 193 0.15 58.74 -17.19
C LEU A 193 1.39 58.02 -16.63
N LEU A 194 2.55 58.20 -17.25
CA LEU A 194 3.82 57.61 -16.80
C LEU A 194 4.23 58.15 -15.43
N ARG A 195 4.01 59.44 -15.16
CA ARG A 195 4.33 60.06 -13.86
C ARG A 195 3.45 59.54 -12.73
N LEU A 196 2.14 59.43 -12.96
CA LEU A 196 1.18 58.93 -11.96
C LEU A 196 1.32 57.43 -11.69
N THR A 197 1.73 56.66 -12.70
CA THR A 197 1.97 55.20 -12.57
C THR A 197 3.41 54.85 -12.18
N GLY A 198 4.32 55.83 -12.19
CA GLY A 198 5.73 55.67 -11.82
C GLY A 198 5.95 55.04 -10.44
N PRO A 199 5.28 55.54 -9.36
CA PRO A 199 5.37 54.92 -8.04
C PRO A 199 4.81 53.49 -7.98
N GLY A 200 3.90 53.14 -8.90
CA GLY A 200 3.28 51.81 -8.96
C GLY A 200 2.33 51.52 -7.79
N GLU A 201 1.65 52.54 -7.26
CA GLU A 201 0.75 52.41 -6.10
C GLU A 201 -0.73 52.57 -6.47
N LEU A 202 -1.02 53.23 -7.60
CA LEU A 202 -2.37 53.61 -7.99
C LEU A 202 -2.99 52.62 -8.98
N THR A 203 -4.27 52.37 -8.78
CA THR A 203 -5.09 51.66 -9.79
C THR A 203 -5.34 52.57 -11.00
N LEU A 204 -5.59 52.00 -12.18
CA LEU A 204 -5.94 52.83 -13.35
C LEU A 204 -7.17 53.70 -13.10
N GLU A 205 -8.17 53.21 -12.37
CA GLU A 205 -9.34 53.99 -11.96
C GLU A 205 -8.91 55.25 -11.19
N ALA A 206 -8.05 55.10 -10.18
CA ALA A 206 -7.54 56.22 -9.39
C ALA A 206 -6.62 57.17 -10.19
N VAL A 207 -5.92 56.66 -11.21
CA VAL A 207 -5.14 57.47 -12.14
C VAL A 207 -6.07 58.29 -13.03
N PHE A 208 -7.10 57.67 -13.61
CA PHE A 208 -8.04 58.33 -14.51
C PHE A 208 -8.84 59.43 -13.81
N ASP A 209 -9.19 59.24 -12.55
CA ASP A 209 -9.89 60.26 -11.76
C ASP A 209 -9.02 61.52 -11.50
N GLN A 210 -7.70 61.42 -11.62
CA GLN A 210 -6.77 62.56 -11.51
C GLN A 210 -6.47 63.25 -12.84
N LEU A 211 -6.80 62.60 -13.97
CA LEU A 211 -6.52 63.12 -15.30
C LEU A 211 -7.66 64.01 -15.81
N PRO A 212 -7.35 65.09 -16.55
CA PRO A 212 -8.36 65.99 -17.09
C PRO A 212 -9.12 65.40 -18.28
N GLN A 213 -8.65 64.29 -18.85
CA GLN A 213 -9.17 63.73 -20.09
C GLN A 213 -10.28 62.70 -19.84
N PRO A 214 -11.20 62.46 -20.79
CA PRO A 214 -12.21 61.42 -20.68
C PRO A 214 -11.61 60.02 -20.54
N ARG A 215 -12.33 59.13 -19.84
CA ARG A 215 -11.88 57.75 -19.56
C ARG A 215 -11.54 56.97 -20.84
N PHE A 216 -12.31 57.17 -21.90
CA PHE A 216 -12.05 56.53 -23.19
C PHE A 216 -10.69 56.94 -23.76
N THR A 217 -10.40 58.25 -23.83
CA THR A 217 -9.12 58.79 -24.30
C THR A 217 -7.96 58.30 -23.44
N CYS A 218 -8.10 58.30 -22.11
CA CYS A 218 -7.09 57.73 -21.22
C CYS A 218 -6.87 56.23 -21.50
N SER A 219 -7.93 55.47 -21.78
CA SER A 219 -7.84 54.04 -22.09
C SER A 219 -7.12 53.76 -23.42
N GLU A 220 -7.36 54.57 -24.45
CA GLU A 220 -6.61 54.50 -25.72
C GLU A 220 -5.12 54.74 -25.48
N ARG A 221 -4.75 55.77 -24.71
CA ARG A 221 -3.34 56.04 -24.40
C ARG A 221 -2.69 54.96 -23.56
N VAL A 222 -3.39 54.45 -22.54
CA VAL A 222 -2.88 53.31 -21.77
C VAL A 222 -2.67 52.09 -22.66
N LEU A 223 -3.59 51.80 -23.59
CA LEU A 223 -3.43 50.71 -24.55
C LEU A 223 -2.16 50.88 -25.39
N GLU A 224 -1.93 52.07 -25.95
CA GLU A 224 -0.72 52.37 -26.71
C GLU A 224 0.56 52.20 -25.88
N LEU A 225 0.59 52.75 -24.67
CA LEU A 225 1.72 52.65 -23.76
C LEU A 225 1.98 51.20 -23.33
N VAL A 226 0.94 50.40 -23.13
CA VAL A 226 1.04 48.96 -22.85
C VAL A 226 1.63 48.21 -24.05
N ASN A 227 1.14 48.48 -25.26
CA ASN A 227 1.64 47.85 -26.48
C ASN A 227 3.11 48.18 -26.76
N ARG A 228 3.57 49.37 -26.35
CA ARG A 228 4.99 49.79 -26.43
C ARG A 228 5.84 49.33 -25.25
N GLY A 229 5.24 48.66 -24.25
CA GLY A 229 5.93 48.21 -23.03
C GLY A 229 6.30 49.33 -22.04
N ALA A 230 5.79 50.56 -22.25
CA ALA A 230 6.00 51.69 -21.35
C ALA A 230 5.10 51.65 -20.11
N LEU A 231 3.97 50.93 -20.18
CA LEU A 231 3.10 50.62 -19.06
C LEU A 231 2.90 49.11 -18.95
N ARG A 232 2.80 48.60 -17.73
CA ARG A 232 2.44 47.20 -17.46
C ARG A 232 1.62 47.10 -16.18
N VAL A 233 0.94 45.97 -16.01
CA VAL A 233 0.32 45.65 -14.72
C VAL A 233 1.41 45.36 -13.69
N ALA A 234 1.14 45.68 -12.42
CA ALA A 234 1.99 45.33 -11.31
C ALA A 234 2.17 43.81 -11.20
N THR A 235 3.39 43.40 -10.89
CA THR A 235 3.77 42.00 -10.68
C THR A 235 3.34 41.52 -9.29
N ALA A 236 3.34 40.21 -9.07
CA ALA A 236 3.01 39.64 -7.76
C ALA A 236 3.93 40.15 -6.62
N PRO A 237 5.26 40.30 -6.80
CA PRO A 237 6.12 40.92 -5.78
C PRO A 237 5.79 42.40 -5.49
N GLU A 238 5.36 43.16 -6.50
CA GLU A 238 4.92 44.54 -6.31
C GLU A 238 3.60 44.59 -5.54
N TYR A 239 2.63 43.73 -5.89
CA TYR A 239 1.40 43.57 -5.12
C TYR A 239 1.63 43.12 -3.68
N LEU A 240 2.61 42.25 -3.44
CA LEU A 240 3.05 41.85 -2.12
C LEU A 240 3.57 43.05 -1.32
N LYS A 241 4.41 43.90 -1.93
CA LYS A 241 4.93 45.13 -1.30
C LYS A 241 3.80 46.10 -0.95
N LEU A 242 2.87 46.33 -1.88
CA LEU A 242 1.71 47.20 -1.68
C LEU A 242 0.80 46.67 -0.56
N GLY A 243 0.52 45.36 -0.54
CA GLY A 243 -0.28 44.74 0.50
C GLY A 243 0.37 44.84 1.89
N LYS A 244 1.70 44.67 1.98
CA LYS A 244 2.44 44.89 3.23
C LYS A 244 2.39 46.35 3.69
N ALA A 245 2.55 47.30 2.78
CA ALA A 245 2.44 48.73 3.09
C ALA A 245 1.05 49.11 3.58
N ALA A 246 -0.02 48.63 2.91
CA ALA A 246 -1.39 48.83 3.34
C ALA A 246 -1.68 48.19 4.71
N THR A 247 -1.14 46.99 4.96
CA THR A 247 -1.24 46.31 6.26
C THR A 247 -0.58 47.12 7.38
N ALA A 248 0.58 47.72 7.10
CA ALA A 248 1.29 48.59 8.04
C ALA A 248 0.56 49.92 8.28
N ALA A 249 -0.11 50.45 7.25
CA ALA A 249 -0.97 51.63 7.35
C ALA A 249 -2.31 51.35 8.08
N GLY A 250 -2.63 50.08 8.35
CA GLY A 250 -3.87 49.66 9.00
C GLY A 250 -5.07 49.52 8.07
N ASP A 251 -4.91 49.75 6.77
CA ASP A 251 -5.95 49.55 5.76
C ASP A 251 -5.99 48.07 5.32
N LEU A 252 -6.71 47.27 6.10
CA LEU A 252 -6.83 45.83 5.88
C LEU A 252 -7.60 45.49 4.60
N ASP A 253 -8.58 46.31 4.21
CA ASP A 253 -9.37 46.06 3.00
C ASP A 253 -8.54 46.28 1.73
N LEU A 254 -7.74 47.34 1.71
CA LEU A 254 -6.80 47.60 0.63
C LEU A 254 -5.70 46.52 0.58
N ALA A 255 -5.17 46.11 1.73
CA ALA A 255 -4.19 45.03 1.81
C ALA A 255 -4.73 43.71 1.22
N MET A 256 -5.95 43.31 1.61
CA MET A 256 -6.63 42.13 1.05
C MET A 256 -6.78 42.22 -0.47
N SER A 257 -7.18 43.39 -0.97
CA SER A 257 -7.34 43.63 -2.41
C SER A 257 -6.01 43.42 -3.15
N HIS A 258 -4.91 43.99 -2.65
CA HIS A 258 -3.58 43.81 -3.25
C HIS A 258 -3.12 42.35 -3.22
N PHE A 259 -3.26 41.65 -2.08
CA PHE A 259 -2.84 40.25 -2.00
C PHE A 259 -3.64 39.34 -2.93
N ARG A 260 -4.96 39.53 -3.02
CA ARG A 260 -5.82 38.78 -3.96
C ARG A 260 -5.40 38.99 -5.42
N ARG A 261 -5.07 40.24 -5.81
CA ARG A 261 -4.59 40.52 -7.17
C ARG A 261 -3.24 39.86 -7.44
N GLY A 262 -2.31 39.92 -6.49
CA GLY A 262 -1.04 39.19 -6.60
C GLY A 262 -1.25 37.68 -6.84
N LEU A 263 -2.22 37.07 -6.17
CA LEU A 263 -2.58 35.65 -6.32
C LEU A 263 -3.24 35.30 -7.66
N VAL A 264 -3.84 36.27 -8.36
CA VAL A 264 -4.34 36.06 -9.73
C VAL A 264 -3.19 35.78 -10.69
N TYR A 265 -2.07 36.50 -10.53
CA TYR A 265 -0.88 36.37 -11.36
C TYR A 265 0.02 35.21 -10.94
N GLU A 266 0.25 35.03 -9.65
CA GLU A 266 1.03 33.92 -9.10
C GLU A 266 0.17 33.04 -8.20
N ARG A 267 -0.55 32.10 -8.83
CA ARG A 267 -1.37 31.12 -8.12
C ARG A 267 -0.51 30.25 -7.21
N GLY A 268 -0.89 30.18 -5.94
CA GLY A 268 -0.18 29.35 -4.96
C GLY A 268 1.11 29.96 -4.40
N ASN A 269 1.35 31.26 -4.60
CA ASN A 269 2.44 31.94 -3.91
C ASN A 269 2.21 31.85 -2.37
N PRO A 270 3.12 31.19 -1.62
CA PRO A 270 2.89 30.89 -0.21
C PRO A 270 2.87 32.14 0.67
N GLU A 271 3.69 33.13 0.34
CA GLU A 271 3.80 34.36 1.13
C GLU A 271 2.55 35.24 0.96
N LEU A 272 2.08 35.42 -0.28
CA LEU A 272 0.83 36.14 -0.55
C LEU A 272 -0.38 35.48 0.12
N ASN A 273 -0.50 34.16 0.06
CA ASN A 273 -1.57 33.41 0.72
C ASN A 273 -1.50 33.56 2.24
N GLN A 274 -0.31 33.43 2.83
CA GLN A 274 -0.13 33.53 4.27
C GLN A 274 -0.50 34.92 4.80
N LEU A 275 -0.06 35.99 4.12
CA LEU A 275 -0.39 37.36 4.51
C LEU A 275 -1.86 37.69 4.30
N LEU A 276 -2.48 37.22 3.20
CA LEU A 276 -3.92 37.38 2.99
C LEU A 276 -4.72 36.73 4.12
N VAL A 277 -4.34 35.52 4.53
CA VAL A 277 -4.98 34.82 5.64
C VAL A 277 -4.78 35.55 6.97
N GLU A 278 -3.57 36.04 7.25
CA GLU A 278 -3.29 36.83 8.46
C GLU A 278 -4.17 38.09 8.51
N VAL A 279 -4.31 38.80 7.39
CA VAL A 279 -5.19 39.98 7.31
C VAL A 279 -6.65 39.61 7.54
N LEU A 280 -7.13 38.50 6.98
CA LEU A 280 -8.49 37.99 7.21
C LEU A 280 -8.73 37.61 8.69
N GLU A 281 -7.75 36.96 9.31
CA GLU A 281 -7.79 36.61 10.74
C GLU A 281 -7.81 37.87 11.62
N ARG A 282 -6.99 38.90 11.29
CA ARG A 282 -6.99 40.20 11.98
C ARG A 282 -8.33 40.94 11.85
N LYS A 283 -9.03 40.77 10.73
CA LYS A 283 -10.38 41.32 10.52
C LYS A 283 -11.46 40.54 11.30
N GLY A 284 -11.11 39.39 11.88
CA GLY A 284 -12.03 38.53 12.63
C GLY A 284 -12.88 37.61 11.76
N ASP A 285 -12.69 37.61 10.43
CA ASP A 285 -13.45 36.77 9.51
C ASP A 285 -12.77 35.39 9.37
N LYS A 286 -13.01 34.55 10.38
CA LYS A 286 -12.47 33.18 10.44
C LYS A 286 -12.95 32.30 9.29
N GLN A 287 -14.16 32.53 8.79
CA GLN A 287 -14.73 31.74 7.71
C GLN A 287 -14.02 32.06 6.38
N ALA A 288 -13.84 33.35 6.06
CA ALA A 288 -13.10 33.76 4.89
C ALA A 288 -11.62 33.32 4.95
N ALA A 289 -10.99 33.39 6.13
CA ALA A 289 -9.63 32.87 6.34
C ALA A 289 -9.54 31.35 6.09
N ALA A 290 -10.52 30.59 6.60
CA ALA A 290 -10.63 29.15 6.37
C ALA A 290 -10.83 28.82 4.89
N ASP A 291 -11.69 29.55 4.19
CA ASP A 291 -11.95 29.35 2.76
C ASP A 291 -10.71 29.65 1.91
N GLU A 292 -9.94 30.70 2.26
CA GLU A 292 -8.69 31.00 1.58
C GLU A 292 -7.63 29.93 1.81
N ARG A 293 -7.44 29.46 3.05
CA ARG A 293 -6.54 28.35 3.35
C ARG A 293 -6.94 27.07 2.61
N LYS A 294 -8.24 26.78 2.46
CA LYS A 294 -8.73 25.64 1.67
C LYS A 294 -8.34 25.77 0.20
N ARG A 295 -8.50 26.97 -0.40
CA ARG A 295 -8.04 27.25 -1.77
C ARG A 295 -6.53 27.04 -1.91
N PHE A 296 -5.76 27.59 -0.99
CA PHE A 296 -4.31 27.43 -1.00
C PHE A 296 -3.87 25.96 -0.84
N ALA A 297 -4.51 25.20 0.05
CA ALA A 297 -4.28 23.77 0.19
C ALA A 297 -4.55 23.00 -1.11
N GLY A 298 -5.62 23.35 -1.83
CA GLY A 298 -5.93 22.80 -3.16
C GLY A 298 -4.81 23.03 -4.18
N VAL A 299 -4.31 24.26 -4.26
CA VAL A 299 -3.19 24.60 -5.16
C VAL A 299 -1.91 23.84 -4.79
N LEU A 300 -1.62 23.69 -3.50
CA LEU A 300 -0.47 22.89 -3.04
C LEU A 300 -0.60 21.42 -3.44
N LEU A 301 -1.80 20.85 -3.44
CA LEU A 301 -2.04 19.49 -3.94
C LEU A 301 -1.82 19.38 -5.45
N GLU A 302 -2.28 20.36 -6.23
CA GLU A 302 -2.04 20.42 -7.69
C GLU A 302 -0.54 20.50 -8.02
N GLN A 303 0.23 21.21 -7.19
CA GLN A 303 1.69 21.30 -7.27
C GLN A 303 2.43 20.07 -6.73
N GLY A 304 1.72 19.08 -6.19
CA GLY A 304 2.30 17.87 -5.57
C GLY A 304 2.88 18.08 -4.16
N ASN A 305 2.78 19.28 -3.59
CA ASN A 305 3.22 19.58 -2.23
C ASN A 305 2.18 19.11 -1.19
N ARG A 306 2.12 17.79 -0.99
CA ARG A 306 1.18 17.16 -0.04
C ARG A 306 1.40 17.58 1.41
N GLN A 307 2.65 17.78 1.84
CA GLN A 307 2.94 18.15 3.22
C GLN A 307 2.44 19.56 3.54
N GLY A 308 2.68 20.53 2.64
CA GLY A 308 2.13 21.88 2.78
C GLY A 308 0.60 21.88 2.80
N ALA A 309 -0.05 21.07 1.95
CA ALA A 309 -1.50 20.94 1.95
C ALA A 309 -2.05 20.39 3.29
N LYS A 310 -1.40 19.37 3.88
CA LYS A 310 -1.77 18.84 5.20
C LYS A 310 -1.71 19.92 6.28
N GLU A 311 -0.66 20.73 6.29
CA GLU A 311 -0.52 21.83 7.25
C GLU A 311 -1.64 22.86 7.12
N GLN A 312 -2.02 23.22 5.90
CA GLN A 312 -3.13 24.15 5.68
C GLN A 312 -4.47 23.56 6.13
N PHE A 313 -4.79 22.30 5.78
CA PHE A 313 -6.02 21.66 6.25
C PHE A 313 -6.07 21.49 7.77
N ALA A 314 -4.94 21.20 8.41
CA ALA A 314 -4.85 21.17 9.87
C ALA A 314 -5.22 22.52 10.48
N LYS A 315 -4.64 23.62 9.99
CA LYS A 315 -4.96 24.99 10.45
C LYS A 315 -6.43 25.36 10.19
N VAL A 316 -7.00 24.97 9.05
CA VAL A 316 -8.44 25.19 8.79
C VAL A 316 -9.31 24.47 9.82
N SER A 317 -8.96 23.24 10.18
CA SER A 317 -9.70 22.46 11.19
C SER A 317 -9.68 23.07 12.60
N GLU A 318 -8.71 23.95 12.87
CA GLU A 318 -8.60 24.70 14.13
C GLU A 318 -9.40 26.01 14.07
N LEU A 319 -9.38 26.70 12.93
CA LEU A 319 -10.14 27.93 12.70
C LEU A 319 -11.65 27.69 12.71
N VAL A 320 -12.10 26.63 12.04
CA VAL A 320 -13.52 26.26 11.92
C VAL A 320 -13.69 24.79 12.31
N PRO A 321 -13.76 24.46 13.61
CA PRO A 321 -13.85 23.08 14.09
C PRO A 321 -15.15 22.36 13.70
N SER A 322 -16.16 23.09 13.24
CA SER A 322 -17.44 22.54 12.78
C SER A 322 -17.43 22.08 11.32
N ASP A 323 -16.45 22.50 10.51
CA ASP A 323 -16.34 22.11 9.10
C ASP A 323 -15.69 20.71 9.01
N PRO A 324 -16.39 19.69 8.49
CA PRO A 324 -15.81 18.35 8.37
C PRO A 324 -14.82 18.23 7.20
N LEU A 325 -14.94 19.06 6.16
CA LEU A 325 -14.19 18.93 4.92
C LEU A 325 -12.66 18.94 5.11
N PRO A 326 -12.07 19.86 5.92
CA PRO A 326 -10.62 19.88 6.14
C PRO A 326 -10.12 18.61 6.82
N LEU A 327 -10.90 18.06 7.76
CA LEU A 327 -10.56 16.83 8.47
C LEU A 327 -10.69 15.60 7.55
N GLU A 328 -11.68 15.56 6.66
CA GLU A 328 -11.78 14.53 5.61
C GLU A 328 -10.53 14.52 4.72
N ARG A 329 -10.16 15.68 4.17
CA ARG A 329 -8.98 15.82 3.29
C ARG A 329 -7.67 15.53 4.01
N LEU A 330 -7.54 15.99 5.26
CA LEU A 330 -6.38 15.70 6.09
C LEU A 330 -6.25 14.19 6.36
N LEU A 331 -7.36 13.52 6.69
CA LEU A 331 -7.38 12.08 6.92
C LEU A 331 -7.00 11.30 5.67
N ASP A 332 -7.53 11.67 4.50
CA ASP A 332 -7.20 11.05 3.21
C ASP A 332 -5.69 11.10 2.96
N LEU A 333 -5.08 12.29 3.13
CA LEU A 333 -3.65 12.49 2.93
C LEU A 333 -2.79 11.72 3.94
N GLN A 334 -3.23 11.60 5.20
CA GLN A 334 -2.54 10.82 6.23
C GLN A 334 -2.62 9.31 5.97
N VAL A 335 -3.77 8.82 5.50
CA VAL A 335 -3.98 7.41 5.12
C VAL A 335 -3.11 7.06 3.91
N GLU A 336 -3.08 7.92 2.89
CA GLU A 336 -2.18 7.75 1.72
C GLU A 336 -0.70 7.74 2.13
N ALA A 337 -0.31 8.60 3.07
CA ALA A 337 1.04 8.68 3.62
C ALA A 337 1.37 7.54 4.61
N LYS A 338 0.40 6.68 4.96
CA LYS A 338 0.53 5.63 5.99
C LYS A 338 0.93 6.17 7.37
N GLU A 339 0.53 7.39 7.69
CA GLU A 339 0.77 8.03 8.99
C GLU A 339 -0.33 7.67 9.98
N GLU A 340 -0.23 6.47 10.55
CA GLU A 340 -1.32 5.86 11.32
C GLU A 340 -1.71 6.66 12.56
N ASP A 341 -0.75 7.01 13.41
CA ASP A 341 -1.03 7.70 14.68
C ASP A 341 -1.74 9.05 14.46
N ALA A 342 -1.25 9.82 13.48
CA ALA A 342 -1.86 11.10 13.09
C ALA A 342 -3.27 10.89 12.50
N ALA A 343 -3.44 9.87 11.66
CA ALA A 343 -4.73 9.53 11.06
C ALA A 343 -5.77 9.10 12.12
N GLN A 344 -5.38 8.39 13.17
CA GLN A 344 -6.29 8.03 14.26
C GLN A 344 -6.81 9.27 15.01
N VAL A 345 -5.93 10.24 15.29
CA VAL A 345 -6.30 11.50 15.96
C VAL A 345 -7.28 12.29 15.09
N THR A 346 -6.98 12.45 13.80
CA THR A 346 -7.86 13.14 12.84
C THR A 346 -9.21 12.44 12.71
N ALA A 347 -9.22 11.11 12.59
CA ALA A 347 -10.45 10.32 12.50
C ALA A 347 -11.36 10.50 13.71
N LYS A 348 -10.80 10.50 14.93
CA LYS A 348 -11.56 10.74 16.16
C LYS A 348 -12.22 12.12 16.17
N ARG A 349 -11.48 13.16 15.73
CA ARG A 349 -12.04 14.52 15.59
C ARG A 349 -13.15 14.55 14.54
N LEU A 350 -12.93 13.95 13.38
CA LEU A 350 -13.89 13.90 12.26
C LEU A 350 -15.21 13.21 12.66
N VAL A 351 -15.12 12.05 13.31
CA VAL A 351 -16.31 11.34 13.83
C VAL A 351 -17.08 12.21 14.82
N GLY A 352 -16.39 12.89 15.73
CA GLY A 352 -17.02 13.82 16.68
C GLY A 352 -17.76 14.96 15.98
N VAL A 353 -17.22 15.50 14.88
CA VAL A 353 -17.88 16.53 14.06
C VAL A 353 -19.11 15.96 13.35
N TYR A 354 -18.99 14.81 12.70
CA TYR A 354 -20.14 14.18 12.02
C TYR A 354 -21.28 13.84 12.96
N VAL A 355 -20.98 13.30 14.15
CA VAL A 355 -22.01 12.99 15.15
C VAL A 355 -22.74 14.25 15.59
N LYS A 356 -22.02 15.35 15.84
CA LYS A 356 -22.63 16.65 16.18
C LYS A 356 -23.50 17.23 15.05
N LEU A 357 -23.13 16.97 13.80
CA LEU A 357 -23.89 17.38 12.62
C LEU A 357 -25.05 16.43 12.27
N GLY A 358 -25.23 15.32 13.01
CA GLY A 358 -26.25 14.30 12.72
C GLY A 358 -25.93 13.41 11.51
N LEU A 359 -24.69 13.44 11.01
CA LEU A 359 -24.23 12.68 9.84
C LEU A 359 -23.72 11.27 10.25
N GLY A 360 -24.59 10.48 10.87
CA GLY A 360 -24.24 9.17 11.45
C GLY A 360 -23.63 8.18 10.45
N GLU A 361 -24.18 8.09 9.23
CA GLU A 361 -23.64 7.19 8.19
C GLU A 361 -22.19 7.52 7.81
N LYS A 362 -21.87 8.80 7.68
CA LYS A 362 -20.49 9.23 7.40
C LYS A 362 -19.57 8.93 8.57
N ALA A 363 -20.03 9.11 9.81
CA ALA A 363 -19.26 8.80 11.02
C ALA A 363 -18.85 7.32 11.09
N LYS A 364 -19.78 6.40 10.79
CA LYS A 364 -19.49 4.95 10.73
C LYS A 364 -18.46 4.60 9.66
N GLY A 365 -18.43 5.36 8.56
CA GLY A 365 -17.50 5.16 7.44
C GLY A 365 -16.05 5.57 7.71
N VAL A 366 -15.75 6.29 8.80
CA VAL A 366 -14.39 6.81 9.06
C VAL A 366 -13.41 5.72 9.48
N TYR A 367 -13.71 4.99 10.56
CA TYR A 367 -12.80 3.97 11.11
C TYR A 367 -12.54 2.75 10.19
N PRO A 368 -13.50 2.26 9.38
CA PRO A 368 -13.26 1.20 8.41
C PRO A 368 -12.11 1.51 7.44
N ARG A 369 -11.92 2.78 7.05
CA ARG A 369 -10.82 3.21 6.17
C ARG A 369 -9.45 2.94 6.80
N LEU A 370 -9.32 3.16 8.11
CA LEU A 370 -8.11 2.87 8.89
C LEU A 370 -7.93 1.36 9.14
N LEU A 371 -9.03 0.65 9.37
CA LEU A 371 -9.01 -0.81 9.58
C LEU A 371 -8.59 -1.59 8.32
N MET A 372 -8.70 -1.02 7.13
CA MET A 372 -8.11 -1.63 5.92
C MET A 372 -6.58 -1.70 6.00
N LEU A 373 -5.92 -0.74 6.65
CA LEU A 373 -4.48 -0.75 6.86
C LEU A 373 -4.08 -1.72 7.99
N LYS A 374 -4.83 -1.70 9.11
CA LYS A 374 -4.61 -2.58 10.27
C LYS A 374 -5.88 -3.32 10.68
N PRO A 375 -6.20 -4.46 10.03
CA PRO A 375 -7.45 -5.17 10.29
C PRO A 375 -7.62 -5.65 11.73
N LYS A 376 -6.53 -5.93 12.45
CA LYS A 376 -6.51 -6.47 13.81
C LYS A 376 -6.35 -5.42 14.91
N ASP A 377 -6.38 -4.12 14.58
CA ASP A 377 -6.27 -3.06 15.60
C ASP A 377 -7.51 -3.05 16.51
N SER A 378 -7.30 -3.41 17.77
CA SER A 378 -8.37 -3.48 18.76
C SER A 378 -8.86 -2.10 19.22
N GLY A 379 -8.01 -1.07 19.18
CA GLY A 379 -8.37 0.30 19.54
C GLY A 379 -9.29 0.93 18.51
N LEU A 380 -8.99 0.76 17.21
CA LEU A 380 -9.82 1.25 16.12
C LEU A 380 -11.21 0.58 16.07
N ARG A 381 -11.25 -0.75 16.28
CA ARG A 381 -12.52 -1.49 16.40
C ARG A 381 -13.33 -1.05 17.61
N GLN A 382 -12.67 -0.73 18.73
CA GLN A 382 -13.35 -0.21 19.91
C GLN A 382 -13.95 1.18 19.62
N ALA A 383 -13.20 2.07 18.97
CA ALA A 383 -13.70 3.40 18.60
C ALA A 383 -14.90 3.32 17.62
N LEU A 384 -14.88 2.36 16.69
CA LEU A 384 -16.02 2.05 15.83
C LEU A 384 -17.24 1.58 16.65
N ALA A 385 -17.07 0.67 17.62
CA ALA A 385 -18.14 0.23 18.50
C ALA A 385 -18.74 1.39 19.32
N GLU A 386 -17.89 2.27 19.85
CA GLU A 386 -18.30 3.49 20.57
C GLU A 386 -19.10 4.43 19.65
N THR A 387 -18.73 4.52 18.38
CA THR A 387 -19.46 5.34 17.39
C THR A 387 -20.86 4.79 17.14
N HIS A 388 -20.99 3.48 16.92
CA HIS A 388 -22.31 2.82 16.79
C HIS A 388 -23.16 2.96 18.06
N ALA A 389 -22.56 2.86 19.26
CA ALA A 389 -23.25 3.07 20.52
C ALA A 389 -23.77 4.51 20.65
N THR A 390 -22.98 5.51 20.24
CA THR A 390 -23.37 6.93 20.27
C THR A 390 -24.52 7.22 19.30
N LEU A 391 -24.62 6.45 18.22
CA LEU A 391 -25.72 6.51 17.23
C LEU A 391 -26.94 5.67 17.62
N ASN A 392 -27.00 5.14 18.85
CA ASN A 392 -28.04 4.26 19.38
C ASN A 392 -28.18 2.90 18.66
N GLU A 393 -27.16 2.46 17.93
CA GLU A 393 -27.11 1.15 17.28
C GLU A 393 -26.52 0.09 18.20
N ASN A 394 -27.14 -0.06 19.37
CA ASN A 394 -26.60 -0.81 20.49
C ASN A 394 -26.35 -2.29 20.16
N ALA A 395 -27.18 -2.91 19.31
CA ALA A 395 -27.01 -4.29 18.89
C ALA A 395 -25.71 -4.51 18.08
N VAL A 396 -25.39 -3.57 17.17
CA VAL A 396 -24.17 -3.62 16.36
C VAL A 396 -22.95 -3.37 17.24
N ALA A 397 -23.01 -2.33 18.08
CA ALA A 397 -21.94 -2.02 19.03
C ALA A 397 -21.65 -3.19 19.98
N ALA A 398 -22.68 -3.83 20.55
CA ALA A 398 -22.54 -5.00 21.41
C ALA A 398 -21.90 -6.18 20.67
N THR A 399 -22.20 -6.36 19.38
CA THR A 399 -21.58 -7.41 18.55
C THR A 399 -20.08 -7.17 18.38
N ILE A 400 -19.67 -5.94 18.06
CA ILE A 400 -18.24 -5.59 17.94
C ILE A 400 -17.52 -5.78 19.28
N TYR A 401 -18.13 -5.40 20.41
CA TYR A 401 -17.55 -5.65 21.73
C TYR A 401 -17.42 -7.15 22.07
N LYS A 402 -18.36 -8.01 21.64
CA LYS A 402 -18.26 -9.46 21.78
C LYS A 402 -17.08 -10.03 20.97
N GLU A 403 -16.90 -9.58 19.74
CA GLU A 403 -15.74 -9.97 18.91
C GLU A 403 -14.41 -9.53 19.53
N LEU A 404 -14.36 -8.29 20.04
CA LEU A 404 -13.20 -7.78 20.76
C LEU A 404 -12.92 -8.56 22.06
N ALA A 405 -13.97 -9.01 22.76
CA ALA A 405 -13.81 -9.85 23.93
C ALA A 405 -13.27 -11.24 23.57
N GLN A 406 -13.79 -11.87 22.50
CA GLN A 406 -13.27 -13.15 22.00
C GLN A 406 -11.79 -13.05 21.64
N ALA A 407 -11.39 -12.01 20.91
CA ALA A 407 -10.00 -11.77 20.56
C ALA A 407 -9.09 -11.61 21.81
N ALA A 408 -9.60 -10.98 22.88
CA ALA A 408 -8.87 -10.87 24.15
C ALA A 408 -8.74 -12.23 24.87
N LEU A 409 -9.77 -13.08 24.83
CA LEU A 409 -9.71 -14.44 25.37
C LEU A 409 -8.71 -15.33 24.62
N ASP A 410 -8.65 -15.19 23.30
CA ASP A 410 -7.65 -15.88 22.47
C ASP A 410 -6.23 -15.44 22.84
N ALA A 411 -6.06 -14.15 23.16
CA ALA A 411 -4.81 -13.57 23.68
C ALA A 411 -4.55 -13.87 25.18
N ARG A 412 -5.44 -14.59 25.86
CA ARG A 412 -5.39 -14.92 27.31
C ARG A 412 -5.49 -13.73 28.26
N ASP A 413 -6.05 -12.62 27.80
CA ASP A 413 -6.35 -11.45 28.63
C ASP A 413 -7.83 -11.48 29.06
N GLU A 414 -8.11 -12.25 30.12
CA GLU A 414 -9.46 -12.40 30.67
C GLU A 414 -9.98 -11.09 31.29
N ALA A 415 -9.09 -10.21 31.75
CA ALA A 415 -9.48 -8.92 32.33
C ALA A 415 -10.06 -7.98 31.27
N GLN A 416 -9.37 -7.83 30.13
CA GLN A 416 -9.88 -7.05 29.01
C GLN A 416 -11.13 -7.67 28.39
N ALA A 417 -11.19 -9.01 28.27
CA ALA A 417 -12.39 -9.70 27.78
C ALA A 417 -13.60 -9.40 28.67
N THR A 418 -13.45 -9.49 29.99
CA THR A 418 -14.51 -9.18 30.95
C THR A 418 -14.97 -7.73 30.83
N LYS A 419 -14.03 -6.78 30.74
CA LYS A 419 -14.35 -5.35 30.57
C LYS A 419 -15.16 -5.09 29.29
N ARG A 420 -14.75 -5.69 28.17
CA ARG A 420 -15.43 -5.56 26.87
C ARG A 420 -16.82 -6.18 26.88
N LEU A 421 -16.99 -7.34 27.54
CA LEU A 421 -18.30 -7.98 27.69
C LEU A 421 -19.24 -7.19 28.60
N ARG A 422 -18.76 -6.60 29.69
CA ARG A 422 -19.59 -5.71 30.53
C ARG A 422 -20.13 -4.54 29.72
N ARG A 423 -19.28 -3.93 28.89
CA ARG A 423 -19.73 -2.85 28.01
C ARG A 423 -20.79 -3.33 27.00
N ALA A 424 -20.65 -4.53 26.45
CA ALA A 424 -21.70 -5.13 25.62
C ALA A 424 -23.01 -5.38 26.40
N GLN A 425 -22.93 -5.71 27.69
CA GLN A 425 -24.10 -5.93 28.55
C GLN A 425 -24.85 -4.63 28.85
N GLU A 426 -24.11 -3.56 29.10
CA GLU A 426 -24.71 -2.23 29.29
C GLU A 426 -25.51 -1.78 28.07
N LEU A 427 -25.02 -2.08 26.86
CA LEU A 427 -25.68 -1.75 25.60
C LEU A 427 -26.87 -2.67 25.29
N THR A 428 -26.79 -3.94 25.68
CA THR A 428 -27.86 -4.94 25.50
C THR A 428 -28.13 -5.73 26.78
N PRO A 429 -28.88 -5.17 27.75
CA PRO A 429 -29.11 -5.79 29.06
C PRO A 429 -29.85 -7.13 28.99
N ASP A 430 -30.73 -7.28 28.01
CA ASP A 430 -31.63 -8.43 27.92
C ASP A 430 -30.97 -9.69 27.35
N ASP A 431 -29.78 -9.61 26.77
CA ASP A 431 -29.12 -10.77 26.12
C ASP A 431 -28.76 -11.87 27.17
N PRO A 432 -29.47 -13.01 27.17
CA PRO A 432 -29.25 -14.06 28.16
C PRO A 432 -27.93 -14.81 27.90
N LYS A 433 -27.47 -14.87 26.64
CA LYS A 433 -26.21 -15.53 26.29
C LYS A 433 -25.03 -14.74 26.83
N LEU A 434 -25.08 -13.41 26.72
CA LEU A 434 -24.03 -12.53 27.24
C LEU A 434 -23.93 -12.60 28.77
N ARG A 435 -25.08 -12.63 29.47
CA ARG A 435 -25.13 -12.82 30.94
C ARG A 435 -24.52 -14.15 31.37
N GLY A 436 -24.84 -15.24 30.67
CA GLY A 436 -24.21 -16.55 30.93
C GLY A 436 -22.71 -16.51 30.71
N TRP A 437 -22.26 -15.83 29.66
CA TRP A 437 -20.84 -15.75 29.30
C TRP A 437 -20.02 -14.95 30.31
N LEU A 438 -20.55 -13.82 30.78
CA LEU A 438 -19.95 -13.03 31.87
C LEU A 438 -19.90 -13.81 33.17
N LYS A 439 -20.99 -14.49 33.54
CA LYS A 439 -21.04 -15.30 34.77
C LYS A 439 -19.98 -16.41 34.77
N ASP A 440 -19.80 -17.09 33.63
CA ASP A 440 -18.80 -18.16 33.49
C ASP A 440 -17.34 -17.65 33.56
N LEU A 441 -17.11 -16.40 33.13
CA LEU A 441 -15.82 -15.70 33.23
C LEU A 441 -15.54 -15.19 34.65
N GLU A 442 -16.52 -14.53 35.27
CA GLU A 442 -16.41 -13.96 36.62
C GLU A 442 -16.33 -15.02 37.72
N SER A 443 -16.99 -16.18 37.53
CA SER A 443 -16.92 -17.28 38.49
C SER A 443 -15.58 -18.04 38.45
N GLY A 444 -14.66 -17.66 37.56
CA GLY A 444 -13.41 -18.39 37.31
C GLY A 444 -13.64 -19.83 36.80
N ALA A 445 -14.88 -20.20 36.48
CA ALA A 445 -15.25 -21.54 36.05
C ALA A 445 -14.61 -21.85 34.69
N HIS A 446 -14.43 -20.85 33.83
CA HIS A 446 -13.66 -20.99 32.59
C HIS A 446 -12.20 -21.40 32.86
N ALA A 447 -11.52 -20.71 33.78
CA ALA A 447 -10.14 -21.04 34.16
C ALA A 447 -10.04 -22.42 34.85
N GLN A 448 -11.01 -22.76 35.71
CA GLN A 448 -11.07 -24.07 36.39
C GLN A 448 -11.37 -25.23 35.43
N ARG A 449 -12.33 -25.09 34.52
CA ARG A 449 -12.64 -26.11 33.48
C ARG A 449 -11.44 -26.31 32.54
N ARG A 450 -10.66 -25.26 32.22
CA ARG A 450 -9.42 -25.39 31.43
C ARG A 450 -8.34 -26.17 32.19
N LYS A 451 -8.14 -25.89 33.49
CA LYS A 451 -7.21 -26.65 34.36
C LYS A 451 -7.64 -28.11 34.48
N GLN A 452 -8.93 -28.38 34.67
CA GLN A 452 -9.46 -29.74 34.73
C GLN A 452 -9.31 -30.49 33.40
N ARG A 453 -9.67 -29.88 32.26
CA ARG A 453 -9.47 -30.48 30.93
C ARG A 453 -8.00 -30.77 30.65
N ARG A 454 -7.08 -29.87 31.03
CA ARG A 454 -5.64 -30.12 30.91
C ARG A 454 -5.18 -31.27 31.80
N ARG A 455 -5.66 -31.36 33.05
CA ARG A 455 -5.37 -32.49 33.95
C ARG A 455 -5.88 -33.81 33.38
N TYR A 456 -7.13 -33.85 32.90
CA TYR A 456 -7.69 -35.05 32.28
C TYR A 456 -6.96 -35.45 31.00
N LEU A 457 -6.63 -34.49 30.13
CA LEU A 457 -5.86 -34.75 28.91
C LEU A 457 -4.48 -35.33 29.25
N VAL A 458 -3.76 -34.73 30.20
CA VAL A 458 -2.46 -35.22 30.68
C VAL A 458 -2.60 -36.62 31.26
N LEU A 459 -3.63 -36.88 32.08
CA LEU A 459 -3.89 -38.19 32.66
C LEU A 459 -4.22 -39.25 31.59
N THR A 460 -5.03 -38.91 30.59
CA THR A 460 -5.36 -39.82 29.49
C THR A 460 -4.15 -40.14 28.63
N VAL A 461 -3.33 -39.13 28.30
CA VAL A 461 -2.07 -39.34 27.57
C VAL A 461 -1.12 -40.21 28.39
N PHE A 462 -1.01 -39.96 29.70
CA PHE A 462 -0.21 -40.78 30.59
C PHE A 462 -0.69 -42.23 30.63
N MET A 463 -1.99 -42.50 30.76
CA MET A 463 -2.53 -43.87 30.75
C MET A 463 -2.31 -44.58 29.41
N ILE A 464 -2.41 -43.86 28.29
CA ILE A 464 -2.09 -44.42 26.96
C ILE A 464 -0.61 -44.78 26.88
N LEU A 465 0.29 -43.92 27.36
CA LEU A 465 1.74 -44.19 27.40
C LEU A 465 2.08 -45.39 28.28
N VAL A 466 1.44 -45.51 29.46
CA VAL A 466 1.61 -46.68 30.34
C VAL A 466 1.10 -47.96 29.66
N GLY A 467 -0.04 -47.90 28.97
CA GLY A 467 -0.57 -49.04 28.21
C GLY A 467 0.38 -49.47 27.09
N LEU A 468 0.91 -48.52 26.31
CA LEU A 468 1.90 -48.79 25.26
C LEU A 468 3.20 -49.37 25.81
N ALA A 469 3.69 -48.85 26.94
CA ALA A 469 4.87 -49.39 27.62
C ALA A 469 4.63 -50.84 28.11
N GLY A 470 3.45 -51.14 28.65
CA GLY A 470 3.09 -52.51 29.07
C GLY A 470 3.05 -53.49 27.90
N VAL A 471 2.47 -53.10 26.77
CA VAL A 471 2.47 -53.90 25.54
C VAL A 471 3.90 -54.12 25.04
N TRP A 472 4.73 -53.08 25.03
CA TRP A 472 6.14 -53.17 24.64
C TRP A 472 6.93 -54.17 25.50
N VAL A 473 6.82 -54.09 26.83
CA VAL A 473 7.47 -55.04 27.76
C VAL A 473 7.00 -56.47 27.51
N SER A 474 5.71 -56.68 27.21
CA SER A 474 5.17 -58.02 26.95
C SER A 474 5.78 -58.65 25.69
N TYR A 475 6.00 -57.86 24.63
CA TYR A 475 6.63 -58.33 23.41
C TYR A 475 8.12 -58.62 23.59
N GLU A 476 8.85 -57.80 24.37
CA GLU A 476 10.25 -58.07 24.73
C GLU A 476 10.39 -59.38 25.51
N ALA A 477 9.54 -59.59 26.51
CA ALA A 477 9.55 -60.82 27.32
C ALA A 477 9.22 -62.07 26.49
N GLN A 478 8.28 -61.98 25.55
CA GLN A 478 7.98 -63.07 24.62
C GLN A 478 9.15 -63.34 23.68
N GLY A 479 9.78 -62.29 23.15
CA GLY A 479 10.90 -62.44 22.23
C GLY A 479 12.12 -63.12 22.85
N LEU A 480 12.46 -62.74 24.08
CA LEU A 480 13.54 -63.40 24.84
C LEU A 480 13.25 -64.88 25.10
N ARG A 481 11.99 -65.26 25.35
CA ARG A 481 11.60 -66.67 25.54
C ARG A 481 11.76 -67.49 24.26
N TYR A 482 11.37 -66.95 23.11
CA TYR A 482 11.55 -67.63 21.82
C TYR A 482 13.03 -67.85 21.49
N LEU A 483 13.87 -66.84 21.72
CA LEU A 483 15.31 -66.96 21.53
C LEU A 483 15.94 -67.95 22.50
N GLN A 484 15.49 -68.00 23.76
CA GLN A 484 15.93 -69.02 24.72
C GLN A 484 15.60 -70.44 24.22
N GLN A 485 14.39 -70.66 23.69
CA GLN A 485 14.00 -71.96 23.14
C GLN A 485 14.85 -72.34 21.91
N ALA A 486 15.12 -71.38 21.03
CA ALA A 486 16.02 -71.60 19.89
C ALA A 486 17.43 -71.97 20.35
N SER A 487 18.00 -71.29 21.36
CA SER A 487 19.31 -71.63 21.90
C SER A 487 19.37 -73.05 22.43
N VAL A 488 18.35 -73.48 23.19
CA VAL A 488 18.27 -74.85 23.71
C VAL A 488 18.25 -75.87 22.57
N GLY A 489 17.44 -75.65 21.54
CA GLY A 489 17.37 -76.55 20.39
C GLY A 489 18.65 -76.60 19.55
N SER A 490 19.42 -75.51 19.51
CA SER A 490 20.67 -75.42 18.75
C SER A 490 21.81 -76.24 19.36
N PHE A 491 21.81 -76.50 20.68
CA PHE A 491 22.87 -77.29 21.32
C PHE A 491 22.95 -78.71 20.76
N ASP A 492 21.82 -79.32 20.41
CA ASP A 492 21.77 -80.69 19.86
C ASP A 492 22.30 -80.78 18.42
N SER A 493 22.26 -79.68 17.64
CA SER A 493 22.67 -79.68 16.24
C SER A 493 24.13 -79.31 16.02
N VAL A 494 24.71 -78.48 16.89
CA VAL A 494 26.07 -77.92 16.72
C VAL A 494 27.17 -78.99 16.63
N ASP A 495 27.00 -80.16 17.24
CA ASP A 495 27.97 -81.27 17.16
C ASP A 495 28.07 -81.91 15.76
N GLY A 496 27.10 -81.64 14.87
CA GLY A 496 26.99 -82.17 13.51
C GLY A 496 28.01 -81.63 12.49
N GLY A 497 28.90 -80.71 12.87
CA GLY A 497 29.82 -80.03 11.95
C GLY A 497 29.14 -78.84 11.24
N PRO A 498 29.63 -78.40 10.05
CA PRO A 498 29.14 -77.21 9.38
C PRO A 498 27.61 -77.18 9.17
N GLU A 499 27.01 -78.30 8.77
CA GLU A 499 25.55 -78.39 8.53
C GLU A 499 24.74 -78.23 9.82
N GLY A 500 25.23 -78.78 10.92
CA GLY A 500 24.57 -78.65 12.23
C GLY A 500 24.61 -77.24 12.81
N VAL A 501 25.67 -76.48 12.51
CA VAL A 501 25.77 -75.06 12.86
C VAL A 501 24.89 -74.19 11.95
N LEU A 502 24.73 -74.53 10.66
CA LEU A 502 23.78 -73.86 9.76
C LEU A 502 22.33 -74.03 10.22
N ASP A 503 21.95 -75.23 10.65
CA ASP A 503 20.62 -75.49 11.23
C ASP A 503 20.38 -74.62 12.47
N ALA A 504 21.39 -74.47 13.33
CA ALA A 504 21.31 -73.59 14.49
C ALA A 504 21.10 -72.12 14.06
N ILE A 505 21.86 -71.63 13.08
CA ILE A 505 21.71 -70.27 12.53
C ILE A 505 20.29 -70.07 11.97
N ALA A 506 19.81 -70.99 11.14
CA ALA A 506 18.50 -70.91 10.52
C ALA A 506 17.36 -70.85 11.55
N ARG A 507 17.45 -71.64 12.64
CA ARG A 507 16.47 -71.60 13.73
C ARG A 507 16.44 -70.25 14.44
N HIS A 508 17.59 -69.64 14.70
CA HIS A 508 17.67 -68.32 15.32
C HIS A 508 17.15 -67.21 14.39
N GLU A 509 17.46 -67.29 13.10
CA GLU A 509 16.96 -66.33 12.09
C GLU A 509 15.45 -66.42 11.92
N ASP A 510 14.87 -67.62 11.94
CA ASP A 510 13.42 -67.82 11.87
C ASP A 510 12.70 -67.20 13.07
N GLN A 511 13.24 -67.36 14.28
CA GLN A 511 12.68 -66.70 15.46
C GLN A 511 12.78 -65.17 15.36
N LEU A 512 13.92 -64.62 14.93
CA LEU A 512 14.12 -63.18 14.75
C LEU A 512 13.14 -62.55 13.76
N GLN A 513 12.82 -63.24 12.66
CA GLN A 513 11.83 -62.77 11.68
C GLN A 513 10.42 -62.69 12.26
N ASN A 514 10.07 -63.61 13.15
CA ASN A 514 8.77 -63.65 13.81
C ASN A 514 8.64 -62.67 14.98
N LEU A 515 9.73 -62.03 15.42
CA LEU A 515 9.69 -60.99 16.45
C LEU A 515 9.10 -59.68 15.92
N PRO A 516 8.23 -58.99 16.67
CA PRO A 516 7.73 -57.68 16.30
C PRO A 516 8.84 -56.62 16.28
N THR A 517 8.68 -55.59 15.45
CA THR A 517 9.71 -54.55 15.21
C THR A 517 10.14 -53.80 16.46
N PHE A 518 9.27 -53.74 17.46
CA PHE A 518 9.46 -52.98 18.68
C PHE A 518 10.18 -53.78 19.78
N ALA A 519 10.42 -55.09 19.60
CA ALA A 519 11.21 -55.90 20.55
C ALA A 519 12.72 -55.69 20.32
N PHE A 520 13.18 -54.48 20.63
CA PHE A 520 14.54 -54.00 20.40
C PHE A 520 15.60 -54.87 21.09
N PHE A 521 15.45 -55.11 22.40
CA PHE A 521 16.44 -55.85 23.19
C PHE A 521 16.48 -57.32 22.82
N ALA A 522 15.31 -57.95 22.62
CA ALA A 522 15.24 -59.32 22.16
C ALA A 522 15.92 -59.47 20.78
N ARG A 523 15.65 -58.56 19.83
CA ARG A 523 16.29 -58.60 18.51
C ARG A 523 17.79 -58.38 18.58
N GLU A 524 18.26 -57.39 19.34
CA GLU A 524 19.70 -57.14 19.51
C GLU A 524 20.42 -58.36 20.09
N TRP A 525 19.81 -59.02 21.08
CA TRP A 525 20.35 -60.24 21.67
C TRP A 525 20.35 -61.42 20.68
N GLY A 526 19.25 -61.62 19.95
CA GLY A 526 19.19 -62.66 18.92
C GLY A 526 20.20 -62.45 17.79
N ASP A 527 20.39 -61.21 17.33
CA ASP A 527 21.43 -60.86 16.35
C ASP A 527 22.84 -61.12 16.88
N ALA A 528 23.09 -60.87 18.17
CA ALA A 528 24.35 -61.22 18.82
C ALA A 528 24.58 -62.75 18.86
N GLN A 529 23.54 -63.54 19.12
CA GLN A 529 23.61 -65.00 19.08
C GLN A 529 23.87 -65.53 17.67
N VAL A 530 23.16 -65.01 16.65
CA VAL A 530 23.40 -65.36 15.25
C VAL A 530 24.87 -65.05 14.90
N ARG A 531 25.39 -63.85 15.20
CA ARG A 531 26.82 -63.52 14.98
C ARG A 531 27.80 -64.45 15.70
N ALA A 532 27.45 -64.97 16.87
CA ALA A 532 28.29 -65.96 17.56
C ALA A 532 28.29 -67.31 16.83
N LEU A 533 27.11 -67.79 16.42
CA LEU A 533 26.96 -69.04 15.64
C LEU A 533 27.66 -68.95 14.28
N ILE A 534 27.67 -67.78 13.65
CA ILE A 534 28.37 -67.53 12.39
C ILE A 534 29.88 -67.66 12.56
N ARG A 535 30.45 -67.09 13.63
CA ARG A 535 31.87 -67.27 13.94
C ARG A 535 32.22 -68.73 14.22
N LEU A 536 31.30 -69.47 14.85
CA LEU A 536 31.44 -70.92 15.03
C LEU A 536 31.39 -71.66 13.69
N TYR A 537 30.50 -71.27 12.78
CA TYR A 537 30.37 -71.84 11.44
C TYR A 537 31.67 -71.70 10.64
N VAL A 538 32.26 -70.50 10.61
CA VAL A 538 33.54 -70.25 9.92
C VAL A 538 34.67 -71.14 10.47
N ARG A 539 34.75 -71.31 11.80
CA ARG A 539 35.72 -72.23 12.42
C ARG A 539 35.49 -73.69 12.02
N GLU A 540 34.24 -74.12 11.88
CA GLU A 540 33.93 -75.47 11.42
C GLU A 540 34.17 -75.66 9.91
N LEU A 541 34.07 -74.59 9.10
CA LEU A 541 34.51 -74.63 7.70
C LEU A 541 36.01 -74.95 7.59
N GLU A 542 36.84 -74.26 8.36
CA GLU A 542 38.29 -74.51 8.41
C GLU A 542 38.58 -75.95 8.86
N ARG A 543 37.95 -76.39 9.95
CA ARG A 543 38.08 -77.76 10.44
C ARG A 543 37.64 -78.81 9.42
N SER A 544 36.61 -78.54 8.62
CA SER A 544 36.12 -79.49 7.62
C SER A 544 37.15 -79.83 6.53
N GLY A 545 38.13 -78.94 6.30
CA GLY A 545 39.26 -79.18 5.41
C GLY A 545 40.41 -79.97 6.04
N HIS A 546 40.52 -80.00 7.38
CA HIS A 546 41.58 -80.72 8.09
C HIS A 546 41.11 -82.09 8.62
N ASP A 547 39.89 -82.17 9.15
CA ASP A 547 39.30 -83.37 9.73
C ASP A 547 38.17 -83.93 8.84
N LEU A 548 38.54 -84.81 7.92
CA LEU A 548 37.58 -85.52 7.07
C LEU A 548 36.74 -86.52 7.89
N ARG A 549 35.52 -86.14 8.28
CA ARG A 549 34.54 -87.05 8.90
C ARG A 549 33.98 -88.03 7.87
N LEU A 550 34.29 -89.31 8.04
CA LEU A 550 33.74 -90.40 7.21
C LEU A 550 32.51 -91.03 7.88
N PRO A 551 31.49 -91.43 7.12
CA PRO A 551 30.35 -92.16 7.65
C PRO A 551 30.80 -93.53 8.22
N PRO A 552 30.05 -94.10 9.18
CA PRO A 552 30.34 -95.41 9.72
C PRO A 552 30.37 -96.47 8.61
N VAL A 553 31.41 -97.31 8.59
CA VAL A 553 31.70 -98.25 7.50
C VAL A 553 30.70 -99.43 7.49
N PRO A 554 30.05 -99.76 6.36
CA PRO A 554 29.44 -101.07 6.17
C PRO A 554 30.51 -102.13 5.81
N ALA A 555 30.59 -103.23 6.56
CA ALA A 555 31.56 -104.32 6.32
C ALA A 555 31.11 -105.23 5.15
N PRO A 556 32.03 -105.81 4.33
CA PRO A 556 33.50 -105.72 4.36
C PRO A 556 34.10 -104.59 3.49
N PRO A 557 35.37 -104.19 3.71
CA PRO A 557 36.07 -103.16 2.92
C PRO A 557 36.18 -103.53 1.44
N ALA A 558 36.12 -102.51 0.57
CA ALA A 558 36.18 -102.69 -0.87
C ALA A 558 37.63 -102.74 -1.39
N PRO A 559 37.93 -103.50 -2.46
CA PRO A 559 39.26 -103.49 -3.07
C PRO A 559 39.60 -102.09 -3.63
N THR A 560 40.87 -101.68 -3.55
CA THR A 560 41.36 -100.34 -3.94
C THR A 560 40.85 -99.87 -5.31
N LEU A 561 40.80 -100.76 -6.30
CA LEU A 561 40.34 -100.44 -7.66
C LEU A 561 38.83 -100.10 -7.72
N ALA A 562 38.03 -100.68 -6.83
CA ALA A 562 36.60 -100.34 -6.69
C ALA A 562 36.41 -99.01 -5.96
N VAL A 563 37.21 -98.74 -4.91
CA VAL A 563 37.21 -97.47 -4.18
C VAL A 563 37.65 -96.33 -5.10
N GLU A 564 38.71 -96.52 -5.89
CA GLU A 564 39.19 -95.57 -6.88
C GLU A 564 38.13 -95.29 -7.95
N LYS A 565 37.47 -96.34 -8.47
CA LYS A 565 36.40 -96.19 -9.46
C LYS A 565 35.20 -95.42 -8.90
N ASP A 566 34.74 -95.78 -7.70
CA ASP A 566 33.58 -95.13 -7.06
C ASP A 566 33.89 -93.68 -6.67
N PHE A 567 35.09 -93.41 -6.13
CA PHE A 567 35.55 -92.06 -5.82
C PHE A 567 35.71 -91.22 -7.08
N THR A 568 36.37 -91.75 -8.12
CA THR A 568 36.54 -91.05 -9.40
C THR A 568 35.19 -90.77 -10.04
N ARG A 569 34.22 -91.70 -9.95
CA ARG A 569 32.86 -91.49 -10.45
C ARG A 569 32.13 -90.37 -9.68
N ALA A 570 32.34 -90.24 -8.37
CA ALA A 570 31.76 -89.17 -7.58
C ALA A 570 32.44 -87.81 -7.86
N PHE A 571 33.75 -87.81 -8.06
CA PHE A 571 34.55 -86.59 -8.27
C PHE A 571 34.54 -86.09 -9.73
N LYS A 572 34.50 -87.01 -10.70
CA LYS A 572 34.44 -86.78 -12.16
C LYS A 572 33.69 -87.94 -12.86
N PRO A 573 32.36 -87.88 -13.00
CA PRO A 573 31.54 -89.01 -13.44
C PRO A 573 31.79 -89.50 -14.88
N TRP A 574 31.82 -88.58 -15.86
CA TRP A 574 31.93 -88.84 -17.31
C TRP A 574 32.53 -87.62 -18.03
N ASP A 575 33.02 -87.76 -19.27
CA ASP A 575 33.68 -86.64 -19.99
C ASP A 575 32.78 -85.42 -20.23
N ASP A 576 31.46 -85.63 -20.36
CA ASP A 576 30.49 -84.55 -20.59
C ASP A 576 29.91 -83.94 -19.29
N THR A 577 30.32 -84.41 -18.11
CA THR A 577 29.81 -83.91 -16.82
C THR A 577 30.88 -83.12 -16.08
N PRO A 578 30.58 -81.92 -15.54
CA PRO A 578 31.58 -81.13 -14.81
C PRO A 578 32.12 -81.91 -13.58
N PRO A 579 33.43 -81.80 -13.30
CA PRO A 579 34.00 -82.32 -12.05
C PRO A 579 33.43 -81.58 -10.83
N LEU A 580 33.57 -82.18 -9.65
CA LEU A 580 33.05 -81.62 -8.40
C LEU A 580 33.51 -80.17 -8.15
N SER A 581 34.79 -79.88 -8.40
CA SER A 581 35.34 -78.52 -8.28
C SER A 581 34.65 -77.52 -9.19
N ALA A 582 34.43 -77.88 -10.46
CA ALA A 582 33.73 -77.02 -11.43
C ALA A 582 32.25 -76.83 -11.09
N LEU A 583 31.59 -77.83 -10.48
CA LEU A 583 30.23 -77.67 -9.98
C LEU A 583 30.15 -76.66 -8.82
N ILE A 584 31.13 -76.70 -7.91
CA ILE A 584 31.23 -75.74 -6.81
C ILE A 584 31.50 -74.33 -7.37
N ASP A 585 32.42 -74.20 -8.34
CA ASP A 585 32.71 -72.93 -9.01
C ASP A 585 31.49 -72.35 -9.73
N GLN A 586 30.74 -73.19 -10.45
CA GLN A 586 29.50 -72.78 -11.10
C GLN A 586 28.44 -72.33 -10.09
N ALA A 587 28.29 -73.04 -8.97
CA ALA A 587 27.34 -72.65 -7.94
C ALA A 587 27.70 -71.31 -7.29
N GLU A 588 29.00 -71.06 -7.06
CA GLU A 588 29.49 -69.80 -6.53
C GLU A 588 29.31 -68.65 -7.53
N GLU A 589 29.60 -68.86 -8.82
CA GLU A 589 29.42 -67.86 -9.88
C GLU A 589 27.94 -67.47 -10.04
N VAL A 590 27.04 -68.47 -10.08
CA VAL A 590 25.58 -68.24 -10.13
C VAL A 590 25.10 -67.49 -8.89
N TRP A 591 25.63 -67.79 -7.70
CA TRP A 591 25.32 -67.02 -6.50
C TRP A 591 25.80 -65.56 -6.60
N ARG A 592 27.03 -65.30 -7.08
CA ARG A 592 27.52 -63.93 -7.29
C ARG A 592 26.66 -63.17 -8.30
N GLU A 593 26.23 -63.83 -9.37
CA GLU A 593 25.31 -63.25 -10.35
C GLU A 593 23.94 -62.93 -9.72
N ALA A 594 23.43 -63.82 -8.86
CA ALA A 594 22.19 -63.58 -8.13
C ALA A 594 22.26 -62.36 -7.20
N VAL A 595 23.42 -62.13 -6.56
CA VAL A 595 23.66 -60.93 -5.73
C VAL A 595 23.76 -59.67 -6.60
N ALA A 596 24.40 -59.75 -7.77
CA ALA A 596 24.55 -58.63 -8.69
C ALA A 596 23.25 -58.24 -9.42
N ASN A 597 22.33 -59.20 -9.61
CA ASN A 597 21.09 -59.04 -10.39
C ASN A 597 19.84 -59.34 -9.55
N PRO A 598 19.32 -58.37 -8.78
CA PRO A 598 18.15 -58.56 -7.91
C PRO A 598 16.89 -59.06 -8.64
N GLU A 599 16.71 -58.65 -9.91
CA GLU A 599 15.54 -59.02 -10.72
C GLU A 599 15.50 -60.51 -11.09
N ARG A 600 16.65 -61.18 -11.13
CA ARG A 600 16.79 -62.61 -11.44
C ARG A 600 17.21 -63.45 -10.24
N ALA A 601 17.37 -62.82 -9.07
CA ALA A 601 17.96 -63.43 -7.90
C ALA A 601 17.24 -64.72 -7.48
N GLU A 602 15.91 -64.77 -7.53
CA GLU A 602 15.15 -65.97 -7.12
C GLU A 602 15.43 -67.18 -8.03
N ALA A 603 15.44 -66.97 -9.35
CA ALA A 603 15.74 -68.02 -10.32
C ALA A 603 17.20 -68.50 -10.21
N LEU A 604 18.14 -67.56 -10.10
CA LEU A 604 19.57 -67.88 -9.97
C LEU A 604 19.91 -68.55 -8.63
N LEU A 605 19.30 -68.12 -7.52
CA LEU A 605 19.47 -68.79 -6.22
C LEU A 605 18.89 -70.21 -6.23
N THR A 606 17.81 -70.44 -6.99
CA THR A 606 17.25 -71.78 -7.18
C THR A 606 18.23 -72.67 -7.94
N GLN A 607 18.80 -72.16 -9.03
CA GLN A 607 19.85 -72.85 -9.79
C GLN A 607 21.10 -73.15 -8.95
N ALA A 608 21.59 -72.20 -8.15
CA ALA A 608 22.73 -72.40 -7.27
C ALA A 608 22.45 -73.45 -6.17
N ARG A 609 21.21 -73.53 -5.66
CA ARG A 609 20.78 -74.58 -4.72
C ARG A 609 20.77 -75.96 -5.36
N GLU A 610 20.31 -76.08 -6.60
CA GLU A 610 20.36 -77.36 -7.34
C GLU A 610 21.79 -77.84 -7.54
N LEU A 611 22.70 -76.94 -7.95
CA LEU A 611 24.13 -77.25 -8.13
C LEU A 611 24.82 -77.66 -6.82
N THR A 612 24.57 -76.92 -5.73
CA THR A 612 25.13 -77.28 -4.41
C THR A 612 24.53 -78.56 -3.84
N GLN A 613 23.26 -78.85 -4.09
CA GLN A 613 22.63 -80.12 -3.72
C GLN A 613 23.29 -81.31 -4.45
N GLU A 614 23.55 -81.15 -5.75
CA GLU A 614 24.28 -82.16 -6.52
C GLU A 614 25.72 -82.35 -6.00
N ALA A 615 26.43 -81.26 -5.70
CA ALA A 615 27.77 -81.32 -5.13
C ALA A 615 27.79 -81.98 -3.74
N ARG A 616 26.81 -81.70 -2.88
CA ARG A 616 26.61 -82.37 -1.57
C ARG A 616 26.42 -83.88 -1.75
N GLN A 617 25.58 -84.30 -2.70
CA GLN A 617 25.36 -85.71 -2.96
C GLN A 617 26.65 -86.41 -3.43
N ARG A 618 27.40 -85.78 -4.33
CA ARG A 618 28.68 -86.31 -4.81
C ARG A 618 29.73 -86.40 -3.69
N VAL A 619 29.78 -85.41 -2.80
CA VAL A 619 30.63 -85.48 -1.59
C VAL A 619 30.21 -86.62 -0.67
N ALA A 620 28.90 -86.84 -0.46
CA ALA A 620 28.41 -87.96 0.33
C ALA A 620 28.80 -89.31 -0.28
N ASP A 621 28.67 -89.46 -1.59
CA ASP A 621 29.07 -90.67 -2.33
C ASP A 621 30.60 -90.89 -2.25
N ALA A 622 31.39 -89.81 -2.37
CA ALA A 622 32.84 -89.85 -2.21
C ALA A 622 33.27 -90.24 -0.78
N ARG A 623 32.63 -89.67 0.25
CA ARG A 623 32.84 -90.04 1.65
C ARG A 623 32.49 -91.52 1.89
N ALA A 624 31.38 -92.00 1.32
CA ALA A 624 30.96 -93.39 1.43
C ALA A 624 31.94 -94.35 0.72
N ALA A 625 32.51 -93.97 -0.42
CA ALA A 625 33.56 -94.73 -1.09
C ALA A 625 34.85 -94.81 -0.24
N LEU A 626 35.31 -93.67 0.30
CA LEU A 626 36.50 -93.61 1.17
C LEU A 626 36.34 -94.37 2.48
N ALA A 627 35.14 -94.37 3.07
CA ALA A 627 34.83 -95.16 4.26
C ALA A 627 35.11 -96.66 4.04
N ARG A 628 34.85 -97.18 2.84
CA ARG A 628 35.12 -98.58 2.45
C ARG A 628 36.59 -98.86 2.10
N GLY A 629 37.43 -97.85 1.92
CA GLY A 629 38.84 -97.98 1.48
C GLY A 629 39.86 -98.11 2.61
N GLY A 630 41.06 -98.58 2.25
CA GLY A 630 42.20 -98.74 3.16
C GLY A 630 42.93 -97.42 3.46
N GLY A 631 43.93 -97.45 4.35
CA GLY A 631 44.64 -96.26 4.81
C GLY A 631 45.35 -95.45 3.70
N ALA A 632 45.87 -96.12 2.66
CA ALA A 632 46.50 -95.47 1.51
C ALA A 632 45.48 -94.72 0.62
N ASP A 633 44.31 -95.33 0.40
CA ASP A 633 43.21 -94.73 -0.38
C ASP A 633 42.64 -93.51 0.34
N ARG A 634 42.45 -93.62 1.66
CA ARG A 634 42.03 -92.50 2.51
C ARG A 634 43.01 -91.34 2.52
N LYS A 635 44.32 -91.60 2.41
CA LYS A 635 45.32 -90.53 2.32
C LYS A 635 45.28 -89.84 0.95
N LYS A 636 45.39 -90.61 -0.14
CA LYS A 636 45.48 -90.08 -1.51
C LYS A 636 44.21 -89.32 -1.93
N TYR A 637 43.05 -89.94 -1.74
CA TYR A 637 41.76 -89.38 -2.19
C TYR A 637 41.07 -88.54 -1.11
N GLY A 638 41.39 -88.78 0.17
CA GLY A 638 40.92 -87.92 1.26
C GLY A 638 41.50 -86.52 1.19
N GLU A 639 42.77 -86.35 0.82
CA GLU A 639 43.37 -85.03 0.56
C GLU A 639 42.60 -84.27 -0.54
N GLN A 640 42.27 -84.94 -1.66
CA GLN A 640 41.49 -84.36 -2.76
C GLN A 640 40.07 -83.93 -2.33
N LEU A 641 39.39 -84.76 -1.54
CA LEU A 641 38.06 -84.42 -1.04
C LEU A 641 38.10 -83.31 0.01
N SER A 642 39.09 -83.34 0.90
CA SER A 642 39.26 -82.36 1.97
C SER A 642 39.50 -80.95 1.46
N ALA A 643 40.17 -80.81 0.30
CA ALA A 643 40.36 -79.51 -0.35
C ALA A 643 39.05 -78.86 -0.85
N GLU A 644 38.07 -79.67 -1.26
CA GLU A 644 36.80 -79.17 -1.80
C GLU A 644 35.71 -78.96 -0.73
N LEU A 645 35.84 -79.55 0.47
CA LEU A 645 34.84 -79.44 1.54
C LEU A 645 34.63 -78.00 2.03
N PRO A 646 35.67 -77.22 2.38
CA PRO A 646 35.48 -75.84 2.81
C PRO A 646 34.85 -74.97 1.72
N ARG A 647 35.19 -75.21 0.44
CA ARG A 647 34.63 -74.48 -0.71
C ARG A 647 33.14 -74.78 -0.87
N LEU A 648 32.75 -76.05 -0.85
CA LEU A 648 31.34 -76.45 -0.93
C LEU A 648 30.53 -75.87 0.22
N TYR A 649 30.99 -76.03 1.46
CA TYR A 649 30.26 -75.53 2.62
C TYR A 649 30.22 -74.00 2.63
N ARG A 650 31.25 -73.29 2.18
CA ARG A 650 31.20 -71.83 2.02
C ARG A 650 30.03 -71.40 1.11
N VAL A 651 29.91 -71.99 -0.09
CA VAL A 651 28.83 -71.66 -1.03
C VAL A 651 27.45 -72.01 -0.44
N VAL A 652 27.34 -73.14 0.26
CA VAL A 652 26.14 -73.52 1.00
C VAL A 652 25.77 -72.46 2.06
N GLY A 653 26.73 -72.01 2.87
CA GLY A 653 26.50 -70.97 3.88
C GLY A 653 26.05 -69.64 3.26
N LEU A 654 26.61 -69.28 2.10
CA LEU A 654 26.19 -68.09 1.34
C LEU A 654 24.74 -68.17 0.82
N LEU A 655 24.25 -69.39 0.55
CA LEU A 655 22.89 -69.66 0.04
C LEU A 655 21.84 -69.81 1.14
N GLU A 656 22.21 -70.43 2.26
CA GLU A 656 21.29 -70.80 3.34
C GLU A 656 21.14 -69.72 4.41
N VAL A 657 22.18 -68.91 4.66
CA VAL A 657 22.12 -67.87 5.70
C VAL A 657 21.52 -66.57 5.18
N ARG A 658 20.56 -66.02 5.94
CA ARG A 658 19.82 -64.80 5.59
C ARG A 658 20.50 -63.54 6.13
N SER A 659 21.24 -63.64 7.23
CA SER A 659 21.92 -62.52 7.87
C SER A 659 23.03 -61.96 6.98
N PRO A 660 23.04 -60.64 6.69
CA PRO A 660 24.10 -59.99 5.92
C PRO A 660 25.50 -60.21 6.51
N ALA A 661 25.59 -60.34 7.84
CA ALA A 661 26.85 -60.54 8.55
C ALA A 661 27.57 -61.84 8.18
N VAL A 662 26.84 -62.89 7.75
CA VAL A 662 27.47 -64.13 7.24
C VAL A 662 28.07 -63.93 5.88
N ARG A 663 27.33 -63.26 5.00
CA ARG A 663 27.78 -63.03 3.63
C ARG A 663 29.08 -62.25 3.64
N GLU A 664 29.17 -61.23 4.48
CA GLU A 664 30.39 -60.45 4.65
C GLU A 664 31.56 -61.31 5.18
N LEU A 665 31.36 -62.09 6.24
CA LEU A 665 32.40 -62.95 6.82
C LEU A 665 32.86 -64.11 5.91
N LEU A 666 32.00 -64.61 5.01
CA LEU A 666 32.33 -65.68 4.06
C LEU A 666 32.91 -65.16 2.74
N THR A 667 32.77 -63.86 2.45
CA THR A 667 33.37 -63.20 1.27
C THR A 667 34.78 -62.65 1.51
N LEU A 668 35.23 -62.60 2.76
CA LEU A 668 36.62 -62.28 3.10
C LEU A 668 37.48 -63.50 2.77
N ASP A 669 38.45 -63.36 1.88
CA ASP A 669 39.44 -64.42 1.64
C ASP A 669 40.15 -64.78 2.96
N PRO A 670 40.44 -66.07 3.22
CA PRO A 670 41.11 -66.46 4.45
C PRO A 670 42.47 -65.75 4.52
N PRO A 671 42.85 -65.15 5.66
CA PRO A 671 44.14 -64.50 5.78
C PRO A 671 45.28 -65.51 5.58
N GLU A 672 46.28 -65.14 4.78
CA GLU A 672 47.54 -65.88 4.67
C GLU A 672 48.17 -66.05 6.07
N GLU A 673 48.65 -67.25 6.38
CA GLU A 673 49.30 -67.59 7.65
C GLU A 673 50.38 -66.55 8.03
N GLY A 674 50.16 -65.83 9.14
CA GLY A 674 51.08 -64.81 9.61
C GLY A 674 50.89 -64.45 11.08
N SER A 675 51.54 -65.23 11.95
CA SER A 675 52.01 -64.90 13.32
C SER A 675 50.99 -64.67 14.45
N PRO A 676 51.27 -65.20 15.67
CA PRO A 676 50.47 -64.97 16.88
C PRO A 676 50.84 -63.64 17.57
N GLU A 677 49.98 -63.15 18.47
CA GLU A 677 50.04 -61.91 19.30
C GLU A 677 49.26 -60.73 18.66
N ASP A 678 48.32 -60.02 19.29
CA ASP A 678 48.03 -59.73 20.70
C ASP A 678 46.52 -59.47 20.90
N HIS A 679 45.87 -60.20 21.81
CA HIS A 679 44.53 -59.84 22.30
C HIS A 679 44.67 -58.90 23.50
N ALA A 680 44.60 -57.59 23.28
CA ALA A 680 44.31 -56.63 24.34
C ALA A 680 42.80 -56.57 24.60
N ALA A 681 42.39 -56.97 25.80
CA ALA A 681 41.00 -56.90 26.28
C ALA A 681 40.49 -55.45 26.36
N PRO A 682 39.20 -55.18 26.06
CA PRO A 682 38.59 -53.88 26.37
C PRO A 682 38.36 -53.72 27.88
N PRO A 683 38.52 -52.51 28.44
CA PRO A 683 38.50 -52.29 29.88
C PRO A 683 37.08 -52.36 30.46
N ALA A 684 36.99 -52.87 31.69
CA ALA A 684 35.79 -52.85 32.53
C ALA A 684 35.46 -51.41 32.98
N PRO A 685 34.18 -51.04 33.17
CA PRO A 685 33.83 -49.76 33.77
C PRO A 685 34.09 -49.83 35.29
N GLY A 686 35.07 -49.04 35.73
CA GLY A 686 35.42 -48.86 37.13
C GLY A 686 34.50 -47.87 37.85
N ASP A 687 34.46 -48.08 39.17
CA ASP A 687 33.83 -47.26 40.19
C ASP A 687 34.29 -45.78 40.16
N GLY A 688 33.47 -44.95 40.80
CA GLY A 688 33.54 -43.51 40.73
C GLY A 688 34.80 -42.87 41.28
N GLU A 689 35.01 -41.63 40.85
CA GLU A 689 35.74 -40.63 41.61
C GLU A 689 35.16 -39.24 41.36
N THR A 690 35.09 -38.52 42.47
CA THR A 690 34.70 -37.14 42.74
C THR A 690 35.36 -36.08 41.84
N PRO A 691 34.73 -34.91 41.65
CA PRO A 691 35.37 -33.74 41.04
C PRO A 691 36.28 -33.01 42.04
N PRO A 692 37.32 -32.29 41.57
CA PRO A 692 38.26 -31.59 42.43
C PRO A 692 37.75 -30.22 42.90
N ASP A 693 38.16 -29.90 44.13
CA ASP A 693 38.13 -28.57 44.77
C ASP A 693 39.13 -27.58 44.13
N ASP A 694 39.04 -26.34 44.62
CA ASP A 694 39.88 -25.14 44.45
C ASP A 694 39.35 -24.11 43.45
N ASP A 695 39.20 -22.83 43.77
CA ASP A 695 39.30 -22.07 45.03
C ASP A 695 38.86 -20.62 44.70
N ALA A 696 38.42 -19.89 45.73
CA ALA A 696 38.46 -18.42 45.89
C ALA A 696 37.93 -17.47 44.79
N ASP A 697 36.87 -16.69 45.09
CA ASP A 697 37.04 -15.28 45.48
C ASP A 697 35.71 -14.59 45.84
N GLU A 698 35.71 -14.08 47.08
CA GLU A 698 35.20 -12.78 47.57
C GLU A 698 33.83 -12.21 47.11
N ASP A 699 32.81 -12.39 47.97
CA ASP A 699 32.10 -11.35 48.76
C ASP A 699 31.47 -10.09 48.07
N PRO A 700 30.59 -9.31 48.75
CA PRO A 700 29.19 -9.20 48.32
C PRO A 700 28.74 -7.75 48.03
N LYS A 701 27.61 -7.60 47.32
CA LYS A 701 26.60 -6.55 47.56
C LYS A 701 25.32 -6.76 46.76
#